data_AF-A0A6C0L2Q8-F1
#
_entry.id   AF-A0A6C0L2Q8-F1
#
_cell.length_a   1.000
_cell.length_b   1.000
_cell.length_c   1.000
_cell.angle_alpha   90.00
_cell.angle_beta   90.00
_cell.angle_gamma   90.00
#
_symmetry.space_group_name_H-M   'P 1'
#
loop_
_entity.id
_entity.type
_entity.pdbx_description
1 polymer ?
#
loop_
_entity_poly.entity_id
_entity_poly.type
_entity_poly.pdbx_seq_one_letter_code
_entity_poly.pdbx_strand_id
1 'polypeptide(L)'
;MALLTEAKSNIVGYEKLHDDPYVETIDNFISNEDCLHFINLANGRLKQALVSHGRKGEVSSGRTGKNCWIGHNHDAVTTRISKQIADHVNLPIINAEAFQVIYYDVSQEYRNHCDGWPHDLSEKSRRCMRMGGQRIKTALCYLNSVEKGGATRFTKLNIDVQPKAGRLLVFHNTYKGTNKRHPLSEHAGTPVISGEKWAFNLWFREDDFKKVVYDPPRSTFASVSYKALNQDGNAVEITDLSNTKIGTTYNISIKSYENVIAHADLQRLEEDMKFENDTSKATAWIPTSKHTHFINRISQITGESVNNFETMCAIQYPGGYVHSPHFDAFDEKRENSKVVTEKMGQRVKTISGFLYKGLNYNFTNNRLNYTPEAGSLLVYENVKPGTTTREKNALKKITNLTNDPLVVFHIFVRQRSRNCDYIPPQLKVKPPLPPTIQSNSGNILGDGTEDYVPQINSGLQVENYYNGTYGNTLLSTYERFHNKTISKMGYKSLSFCNIRTGWDDVTKTVMALKNMRNECSGVVNSEKLKDTYKFDEFTPVIIENAIIPQAVDLISKYYNNGIEKNQFPFGDRQSKRFKTRNDPVARILHYELLPLIERLTGENLRPTYTYLSCYVQGSDLPQHTDNPDCWRTVSYLIDKPEGSKWPIYFDTVKQKKKHSGRSFGPQVPKDRCISCDCEKGGFMCFDGTDHLHFREALPDKYYYLLLLHYKTISQK
;
A
#
# COMPACT_ATOMS: atom_id res chain seq x y z
N MET A 1 -20.99 -32.10 -4.43
CA MET A 1 -19.61 -32.45 -4.02
C MET A 1 -19.52 -33.95 -3.75
N ALA A 2 -20.37 -34.54 -2.90
CA ALA A 2 -20.41 -36.00 -2.65
C ALA A 2 -20.43 -36.85 -3.94
N LEU A 3 -21.31 -36.54 -4.89
CA LEU A 3 -21.45 -37.28 -6.16
C LEU A 3 -20.22 -37.22 -7.11
N LEU A 4 -19.38 -36.17 -7.01
CA LEU A 4 -18.17 -36.03 -7.84
C LEU A 4 -16.96 -36.72 -7.18
N THR A 5 -16.96 -36.80 -5.85
CA THR A 5 -15.92 -37.49 -5.08
C THR A 5 -16.07 -39.01 -5.18
N GLU A 6 -17.31 -39.52 -5.20
CA GLU A 6 -17.61 -40.95 -5.45
C GLU A 6 -17.26 -41.39 -6.88
N ALA A 7 -17.38 -40.51 -7.88
CA ALA A 7 -17.01 -40.84 -9.26
C ALA A 7 -15.47 -40.94 -9.46
N LYS A 8 -14.69 -40.15 -8.70
CA LYS A 8 -13.22 -40.13 -8.77
C LYS A 8 -12.55 -41.24 -7.95
N SER A 9 -13.19 -41.73 -6.88
CA SER A 9 -12.68 -42.84 -6.07
C SER A 9 -12.60 -44.18 -6.82
N ASN A 10 -13.21 -44.29 -8.00
CA ASN A 10 -13.13 -45.46 -8.86
C ASN A 10 -11.90 -45.47 -9.79
N ILE A 11 -11.10 -44.40 -9.79
CA ILE A 11 -9.84 -44.34 -10.55
C ILE A 11 -8.76 -45.06 -9.75
N VAL A 12 -8.20 -46.13 -10.30
CA VAL A 12 -7.11 -46.88 -9.67
C VAL A 12 -5.91 -45.96 -9.42
N GLY A 13 -5.42 -45.94 -8.18
CA GLY A 13 -4.28 -45.10 -7.80
C GLY A 13 -4.61 -43.64 -7.49
N TYR A 14 -5.90 -43.30 -7.34
CA TYR A 14 -6.37 -42.00 -6.86
C TYR A 14 -6.15 -41.83 -5.36
N GLU A 15 -5.62 -40.68 -4.95
CA GLU A 15 -5.53 -40.28 -3.55
C GLU A 15 -5.80 -38.78 -3.40
N LYS A 16 -6.72 -38.41 -2.50
CA LYS A 16 -6.95 -37.02 -2.12
C LYS A 16 -6.11 -36.69 -0.88
N LEU A 17 -5.15 -35.78 -1.03
CA LEU A 17 -4.18 -35.43 -0.01
C LEU A 17 -4.64 -34.25 0.86
N HIS A 18 -5.48 -33.35 0.30
CA HIS A 18 -5.96 -32.18 1.04
C HIS A 18 -7.26 -31.61 0.44
N ASP A 19 -8.11 -31.01 1.28
CA ASP A 19 -9.41 -30.45 0.87
C ASP A 19 -9.36 -28.97 0.45
N ASP A 20 -8.65 -28.09 1.19
CA ASP A 20 -8.51 -26.66 0.86
C ASP A 20 -7.14 -26.05 1.27
N PRO A 21 -6.19 -25.90 0.34
CA PRO A 21 -6.35 -26.01 -1.09
C PRO A 21 -6.54 -27.48 -1.44
N TYR A 22 -7.32 -27.73 -2.48
CA TYR A 22 -7.52 -29.06 -2.97
C TYR A 22 -6.21 -29.61 -3.54
N VAL A 23 -5.80 -30.79 -3.09
CA VAL A 23 -4.60 -31.51 -3.57
C VAL A 23 -4.95 -32.98 -3.76
N GLU A 24 -4.67 -33.53 -4.93
CA GLU A 24 -4.87 -34.95 -5.25
C GLU A 24 -3.72 -35.50 -6.10
N THR A 25 -3.52 -36.81 -6.03
CA THR A 25 -2.62 -37.57 -6.89
C THR A 25 -3.35 -38.71 -7.58
N ILE A 26 -2.89 -39.05 -8.79
CA ILE A 26 -3.39 -40.18 -9.57
C ILE A 26 -2.19 -40.92 -10.15
N ASP A 27 -1.97 -42.14 -9.71
CA ASP A 27 -0.94 -43.01 -10.28
C ASP A 27 -1.35 -43.55 -11.64
N ASN A 28 -0.35 -43.79 -12.50
CA ASN A 28 -0.55 -44.36 -13.84
C ASN A 28 -1.55 -43.55 -14.69
N PHE A 29 -1.62 -42.23 -14.49
CA PHE A 29 -2.49 -41.35 -15.26
C PHE A 29 -2.08 -41.29 -16.75
N ILE A 30 -0.78 -41.34 -17.02
CA ILE A 30 -0.22 -41.58 -18.35
C ILE A 30 0.67 -42.83 -18.34
N SER A 31 0.83 -43.46 -19.50
CA SER A 31 1.67 -44.64 -19.68
C SER A 31 3.17 -44.29 -19.60
N ASN A 32 4.02 -45.30 -19.38
CA ASN A 32 5.47 -45.12 -19.43
C ASN A 32 5.95 -44.72 -20.83
N GLU A 33 5.28 -45.21 -21.88
CA GLU A 33 5.53 -44.82 -23.27
C GLU A 33 5.22 -43.33 -23.48
N ASP A 34 4.10 -42.83 -22.94
CA ASP A 34 3.76 -41.41 -22.97
C ASP A 34 4.78 -40.57 -22.19
N CYS A 35 5.24 -41.07 -21.03
CA CYS A 35 6.30 -40.42 -20.26
C CYS A 35 7.58 -40.26 -21.09
N LEU A 36 8.05 -41.35 -21.70
CA LEU A 36 9.25 -41.38 -22.52
C LEU A 36 9.09 -40.47 -23.75
N HIS A 37 7.90 -40.43 -24.34
CA HIS A 37 7.58 -39.53 -25.46
C HIS A 37 7.83 -38.06 -25.10
N PHE A 38 7.34 -37.58 -23.95
CA PHE A 38 7.59 -36.22 -23.49
C PHE A 38 9.08 -35.94 -23.21
N ILE A 39 9.80 -36.91 -22.65
CA ILE A 39 11.26 -36.80 -22.42
C ILE A 39 11.98 -36.65 -23.78
N ASN A 40 11.62 -37.48 -24.76
CA ASN A 40 12.21 -37.43 -26.10
C ASN A 40 11.91 -36.12 -26.83
N LEU A 41 10.69 -35.58 -26.70
CA LEU A 41 10.35 -34.27 -27.26
C LEU A 41 11.13 -33.11 -26.62
N ALA A 42 11.49 -33.25 -25.34
CA ALA A 42 12.23 -32.24 -24.60
C ALA A 42 13.76 -32.33 -24.81
N ASN A 43 14.27 -33.53 -25.11
CA ASN A 43 15.67 -33.75 -25.41
C ASN A 43 16.15 -32.85 -26.56
N GLY A 44 17.28 -32.18 -26.34
CA GLY A 44 17.83 -31.17 -27.26
C GLY A 44 17.12 -29.80 -27.26
N ARG A 45 15.99 -29.64 -26.55
CA ARG A 45 15.24 -28.36 -26.46
C ARG A 45 15.33 -27.68 -25.09
N LEU A 46 15.82 -28.39 -24.07
CA LEU A 46 15.98 -27.88 -22.71
C LEU A 46 16.94 -26.70 -22.64
N LYS A 47 16.51 -25.64 -21.95
CA LYS A 47 17.31 -24.45 -21.62
C LYS A 47 17.28 -24.19 -20.12
N GLN A 48 18.20 -23.37 -19.62
CA GLN A 48 18.19 -22.97 -18.21
C GLN A 48 16.81 -22.40 -17.82
N ALA A 49 16.21 -22.95 -16.76
CA ALA A 49 14.89 -22.50 -16.35
C ALA A 49 14.95 -21.08 -15.76
N LEU A 50 13.96 -20.26 -16.13
CA LEU A 50 13.83 -18.89 -15.67
C LEU A 50 12.69 -18.77 -14.66
N VAL A 51 12.77 -17.75 -13.80
CA VAL A 51 11.65 -17.29 -12.96
C VAL A 51 11.18 -15.92 -13.44
N SER A 52 9.89 -15.63 -13.27
CA SER A 52 9.37 -14.30 -13.58
C SER A 52 9.83 -13.29 -12.51
N HIS A 53 10.71 -12.37 -12.90
CA HIS A 53 11.18 -11.26 -12.07
C HIS A 53 10.97 -9.94 -12.82
N GLY A 54 10.24 -8.99 -12.22
CA GLY A 54 9.88 -7.73 -12.87
C GLY A 54 9.32 -7.92 -14.30
N ARG A 55 10.07 -7.42 -15.29
CA ARG A 55 9.70 -7.33 -16.72
C ARG A 55 10.10 -8.52 -17.59
N LYS A 56 10.97 -9.44 -17.13
CA LYS A 56 11.47 -10.56 -17.94
C LYS A 56 11.61 -11.86 -17.14
N GLY A 57 11.94 -12.94 -17.84
CA GLY A 57 12.42 -14.16 -17.21
C GLY A 57 13.89 -13.98 -16.82
N GLU A 58 14.24 -14.32 -15.58
CA GLU A 58 15.62 -14.22 -15.09
C GLU A 58 16.06 -15.56 -14.50
N VAL A 59 17.36 -15.84 -14.62
CA VAL A 59 17.98 -16.98 -13.95
C VAL A 59 17.98 -16.69 -12.44
N SER A 60 17.56 -17.64 -11.63
CA SER A 60 17.50 -17.51 -10.19
C SER A 60 18.27 -18.65 -9.53
N SER A 61 19.02 -18.33 -8.48
CA SER A 61 19.63 -19.35 -7.61
C SER A 61 18.59 -20.25 -6.92
N GLY A 62 17.33 -19.83 -6.86
CA GLY A 62 16.22 -20.63 -6.31
C GLY A 62 15.52 -21.55 -7.31
N ARG A 63 15.91 -21.54 -8.59
CA ARG A 63 15.41 -22.47 -9.62
C ARG A 63 16.56 -22.89 -10.53
N THR A 64 17.15 -24.04 -10.25
CA THR A 64 18.44 -24.44 -10.85
C THR A 64 18.30 -25.42 -12.02
N GLY A 65 17.14 -26.04 -12.20
CA GLY A 65 16.86 -26.98 -13.29
C GLY A 65 16.75 -26.37 -14.70
N LYS A 66 16.49 -27.22 -15.69
CA LYS A 66 16.25 -26.84 -17.09
C LYS A 66 14.77 -27.03 -17.46
N ASN A 67 14.29 -26.30 -18.47
CA ASN A 67 12.95 -26.52 -19.02
C ASN A 67 12.85 -26.23 -20.52
N CYS A 68 11.77 -26.72 -21.13
CA CYS A 68 11.31 -26.32 -22.46
C CYS A 68 9.79 -26.30 -22.51
N TRP A 69 9.23 -25.78 -23.61
CA TRP A 69 7.79 -25.66 -23.80
C TRP A 69 7.34 -26.49 -24.99
N ILE A 70 6.24 -27.24 -24.83
CA ILE A 70 5.64 -28.09 -25.86
C ILE A 70 4.16 -27.71 -26.00
N GLY A 71 3.71 -27.41 -27.22
CA GLY A 71 2.32 -27.08 -27.49
C GLY A 71 1.39 -28.28 -27.32
N HIS A 72 0.12 -28.04 -26.97
CA HIS A 72 -0.86 -29.12 -26.79
C HIS A 72 -1.06 -29.93 -28.07
N ASN A 73 -1.01 -29.27 -29.22
CA ASN A 73 -1.20 -29.83 -30.54
C ASN A 73 0.12 -30.13 -31.28
N HIS A 74 1.20 -30.43 -30.54
CA HIS A 74 2.47 -30.81 -31.16
C HIS A 74 2.35 -32.10 -31.96
N ASP A 75 1.70 -33.11 -31.37
CA ASP A 75 1.37 -34.39 -32.00
C ASP A 75 0.11 -35.02 -31.36
N ALA A 76 -0.22 -36.24 -31.77
CA ALA A 76 -1.39 -36.97 -31.27
C ALA A 76 -1.30 -37.30 -29.77
N VAL A 77 -0.10 -37.59 -29.24
CA VAL A 77 0.12 -37.91 -27.83
C VAL A 77 -0.08 -36.66 -26.98
N THR A 78 0.56 -35.54 -27.33
CA THR A 78 0.38 -34.28 -26.59
C THR A 78 -1.07 -33.80 -26.62
N THR A 79 -1.77 -34.01 -27.74
CA THR A 79 -3.17 -33.63 -27.90
C THR A 79 -4.08 -34.49 -27.03
N ARG A 80 -3.84 -35.80 -27.00
CA ARG A 80 -4.60 -36.73 -26.16
C ARG A 80 -4.39 -36.44 -24.68
N ILE A 81 -3.14 -36.32 -24.23
CA ILE A 81 -2.83 -36.10 -22.82
C ILE A 81 -3.35 -34.76 -22.32
N SER A 82 -3.20 -33.69 -23.11
CA SER A 82 -3.71 -32.37 -22.72
C SER A 82 -5.23 -32.36 -22.54
N LYS A 83 -5.98 -33.01 -23.44
CA LYS A 83 -7.44 -33.19 -23.32
C LYS A 83 -7.81 -34.02 -22.09
N GLN A 84 -7.15 -35.16 -21.87
CA GLN A 84 -7.39 -36.01 -20.70
C GLN A 84 -7.19 -35.25 -19.39
N ILE A 85 -6.14 -34.44 -19.26
CA ILE A 85 -5.92 -33.61 -18.07
C ILE A 85 -6.99 -32.52 -17.97
N ALA A 86 -7.33 -31.85 -19.07
CA ALA A 86 -8.35 -30.79 -19.11
C ALA A 86 -9.72 -31.30 -18.62
N ASP A 87 -10.14 -32.46 -19.11
CA ASP A 87 -11.39 -33.13 -18.71
C ASP A 87 -11.34 -33.47 -17.21
N HIS A 88 -10.22 -34.01 -16.72
CA HIS A 88 -10.05 -34.39 -15.32
C HIS A 88 -10.09 -33.21 -14.35
N VAL A 89 -9.44 -32.09 -14.71
CA VAL A 89 -9.47 -30.87 -13.89
C VAL A 89 -10.75 -30.05 -14.08
N ASN A 90 -11.62 -30.47 -14.99
CA ASN A 90 -12.87 -29.80 -15.37
C ASN A 90 -12.65 -28.34 -15.79
N LEU A 91 -11.67 -28.12 -16.68
CA LEU A 91 -11.41 -26.82 -17.31
C LEU A 91 -11.11 -27.03 -18.80
N PRO A 92 -11.65 -26.20 -19.70
CA PRO A 92 -11.37 -26.32 -21.13
C PRO A 92 -9.87 -26.23 -21.42
N ILE A 93 -9.39 -26.98 -22.41
CA ILE A 93 -7.97 -26.96 -22.78
C ILE A 93 -7.47 -25.57 -23.21
N ILE A 94 -8.36 -24.71 -23.71
CA ILE A 94 -8.02 -23.33 -24.10
C ILE A 94 -7.59 -22.46 -22.90
N ASN A 95 -7.93 -22.86 -21.67
CA ASN A 95 -7.46 -22.23 -20.45
C ASN A 95 -6.03 -22.64 -20.10
N ALA A 96 -5.50 -23.71 -20.68
CA ALA A 96 -4.17 -24.20 -20.32
C ALA A 96 -3.05 -23.43 -21.04
N GLU A 97 -1.96 -23.18 -20.33
CA GLU A 97 -0.67 -22.84 -20.94
C GLU A 97 -0.07 -24.06 -21.65
N ALA A 98 0.92 -23.86 -22.52
CA ALA A 98 1.70 -24.96 -23.10
C ALA A 98 2.36 -25.82 -22.00
N PHE A 99 2.61 -27.10 -22.29
CA PHE A 99 3.34 -27.96 -21.38
C PHE A 99 4.72 -27.39 -21.10
N GLN A 100 5.06 -27.20 -19.83
CA GLN A 100 6.43 -26.88 -19.43
C GLN A 100 7.11 -28.14 -18.94
N VAL A 101 7.88 -28.80 -19.81
CA VAL A 101 8.70 -29.97 -19.42
C VAL A 101 9.92 -29.47 -18.67
N ILE A 102 10.21 -30.09 -17.52
CA ILE A 102 11.29 -29.72 -16.61
C ILE A 102 12.21 -30.91 -16.37
N TYR A 103 13.50 -30.60 -16.23
CA TYR A 103 14.57 -31.53 -15.87
C TYR A 103 15.33 -30.99 -14.66
N TYR A 104 15.55 -31.85 -13.66
CA TYR A 104 16.45 -31.60 -12.54
C TYR A 104 17.47 -32.72 -12.43
N ASP A 105 18.74 -32.32 -12.46
CA ASP A 105 19.88 -33.15 -12.12
C ASP A 105 20.07 -33.23 -10.60
N VAL A 106 21.01 -34.06 -10.15
CA VAL A 106 21.45 -34.13 -8.75
C VAL A 106 21.76 -32.73 -8.22
N SER A 107 21.32 -32.46 -6.99
CA SER A 107 21.34 -31.16 -6.28
C SER A 107 20.43 -30.06 -6.82
N GLN A 108 19.84 -30.21 -8.01
CA GLN A 108 18.96 -29.17 -8.56
C GLN A 108 17.60 -29.17 -7.87
N GLU A 109 17.03 -27.97 -7.70
CA GLU A 109 15.82 -27.74 -6.92
C GLU A 109 14.97 -26.61 -7.51
N TYR A 110 13.76 -26.47 -6.97
CA TYR A 110 12.98 -25.25 -7.07
C TYR A 110 12.46 -24.90 -5.69
N ARG A 111 12.99 -23.82 -5.11
CA ARG A 111 12.61 -23.32 -3.79
C ARG A 111 11.15 -22.93 -3.71
N ASN A 112 10.65 -22.76 -2.48
CA ASN A 112 9.26 -22.42 -2.19
C ASN A 112 8.74 -21.29 -3.08
N HIS A 113 7.61 -21.55 -3.73
CA HIS A 113 6.90 -20.59 -4.55
C HIS A 113 5.40 -20.90 -4.58
N CYS A 114 4.63 -19.98 -5.16
CA CYS A 114 3.27 -20.25 -5.58
C CYS A 114 3.19 -20.08 -7.10
N ASP A 115 2.41 -20.93 -7.75
CA ASP A 115 2.13 -20.77 -9.19
C ASP A 115 1.19 -19.60 -9.46
N GLY A 116 0.24 -19.35 -8.55
CA GLY A 116 -0.62 -18.17 -8.59
C GLY A 116 0.09 -16.89 -8.14
N TRP A 117 -0.35 -15.75 -8.68
CA TRP A 117 0.16 -14.42 -8.34
C TRP A 117 -0.70 -13.71 -7.30
N PRO A 118 -0.12 -12.86 -6.43
CA PRO A 118 -0.91 -12.02 -5.53
C PRO A 118 -1.67 -10.90 -6.27
N HIS A 119 -2.84 -10.51 -5.78
CA HIS A 119 -3.59 -9.33 -6.23
C HIS A 119 -3.02 -8.04 -5.60
N ASP A 120 -1.71 -7.85 -5.73
CA ASP A 120 -0.96 -6.73 -5.15
C ASP A 120 -0.78 -5.53 -6.09
N LEU A 121 -1.38 -5.61 -7.29
CA LEU A 121 -1.24 -4.63 -8.37
C LEU A 121 0.22 -4.42 -8.81
N SER A 122 1.15 -5.35 -8.52
CA SER A 122 2.53 -5.25 -8.99
C SER A 122 2.60 -5.37 -10.52
N GLU A 123 3.61 -4.79 -11.15
CA GLU A 123 3.84 -4.95 -12.60
C GLU A 123 4.01 -6.43 -12.98
N LYS A 124 4.64 -7.24 -12.12
CA LYS A 124 4.74 -8.69 -12.28
C LYS A 124 3.36 -9.36 -12.27
N SER A 125 2.55 -9.14 -11.23
CA SER A 125 1.23 -9.76 -11.12
C SER A 125 0.33 -9.34 -12.29
N ARG A 126 0.31 -8.05 -12.66
CA ARG A 126 -0.48 -7.58 -13.80
C ARG A 126 0.02 -8.12 -15.14
N ARG A 127 1.34 -8.18 -15.38
CA ARG A 127 1.93 -8.76 -16.60
C ARG A 127 1.63 -10.24 -16.71
N CYS A 128 1.83 -10.98 -15.63
CA CYS A 128 1.66 -12.42 -15.61
C CYS A 128 0.19 -12.84 -15.69
N MET A 129 -0.72 -12.06 -15.11
CA MET A 129 -2.17 -12.30 -15.17
C MET A 129 -2.84 -11.70 -16.42
N ARG A 130 -2.14 -10.89 -17.23
CA ARG A 130 -2.74 -10.21 -18.40
C ARG A 130 -3.50 -11.18 -19.32
N MET A 131 -2.84 -12.27 -19.70
CA MET A 131 -3.34 -13.26 -20.64
C MET A 131 -3.94 -14.45 -19.88
N GLY A 132 -5.21 -14.74 -20.10
CA GLY A 132 -5.99 -15.80 -19.43
C GLY A 132 -6.27 -15.56 -17.95
N GLY A 133 -5.72 -14.53 -17.32
CA GLY A 133 -5.94 -14.23 -15.92
C GLY A 133 -5.08 -15.06 -14.95
N GLN A 134 -5.58 -15.30 -13.73
CA GLN A 134 -4.86 -16.06 -12.70
C GLN A 134 -4.63 -17.52 -13.10
N ARG A 135 -3.53 -18.15 -12.67
CA ARG A 135 -3.41 -19.62 -12.66
C ARG A 135 -4.26 -20.18 -11.53
N ILE A 136 -5.36 -20.86 -11.86
CA ILE A 136 -6.32 -21.39 -10.88
C ILE A 136 -6.01 -22.82 -10.46
N LYS A 137 -5.44 -23.64 -11.36
CA LYS A 137 -5.03 -25.03 -11.07
C LYS A 137 -3.70 -25.36 -11.72
N THR A 138 -2.93 -26.22 -11.06
CA THR A 138 -1.72 -26.82 -11.62
C THR A 138 -1.93 -28.32 -11.73
N ALA A 139 -1.60 -28.87 -12.88
CA ALA A 139 -1.46 -30.30 -13.11
C ALA A 139 0.02 -30.59 -13.41
N LEU A 140 0.70 -31.25 -12.48
CA LEU A 140 2.10 -31.64 -12.58
C LEU A 140 2.17 -33.14 -12.80
N CYS A 141 2.70 -33.59 -13.93
CA CYS A 141 2.89 -35.02 -14.20
C CYS A 141 4.36 -35.39 -14.09
N TYR A 142 4.68 -36.43 -13.32
CA TYR A 142 6.04 -36.97 -13.24
C TYR A 142 6.28 -37.92 -14.41
N LEU A 143 7.40 -37.74 -15.10
CA LEU A 143 7.77 -38.51 -16.30
C LEU A 143 8.75 -39.64 -15.99
N ASN A 144 9.34 -39.65 -14.79
CA ASN A 144 10.10 -40.76 -14.28
C ASN A 144 9.93 -40.87 -12.76
N SER A 145 10.30 -42.03 -12.21
CA SER A 145 10.51 -42.18 -10.77
C SER A 145 11.91 -41.69 -10.41
N VAL A 146 12.04 -40.99 -9.28
CA VAL A 146 13.33 -40.49 -8.79
C VAL A 146 13.84 -41.43 -7.72
N GLU A 147 15.12 -41.79 -7.78
CA GLU A 147 15.73 -42.74 -6.84
C GLU A 147 15.72 -42.21 -5.40
N LYS A 148 16.14 -40.95 -5.20
CA LYS A 148 16.12 -40.30 -3.89
C LYS A 148 15.96 -38.78 -4.00
N GLY A 149 15.10 -38.18 -3.19
CA GLY A 149 14.81 -36.74 -3.22
C GLY A 149 13.82 -36.36 -4.34
N GLY A 150 13.84 -35.10 -4.78
CA GLY A 150 13.02 -34.67 -5.92
C GLY A 150 11.51 -34.55 -5.67
N ALA A 151 11.04 -34.70 -4.43
CA ALA A 151 9.63 -34.56 -4.07
C ALA A 151 9.04 -33.18 -4.42
N THR A 152 7.73 -33.13 -4.64
CA THR A 152 6.98 -31.87 -4.60
C THR A 152 6.43 -31.70 -3.20
N ARG A 153 6.99 -30.74 -2.45
CA ARG A 153 6.69 -30.48 -1.05
C ARG A 153 5.77 -29.28 -0.90
N PHE A 154 4.60 -29.47 -0.32
CA PHE A 154 3.72 -28.41 0.14
C PHE A 154 4.10 -28.03 1.57
N THR A 155 5.02 -27.08 1.71
CA THR A 155 5.68 -26.75 2.98
C THR A 155 4.71 -26.33 4.08
N LYS A 156 3.61 -25.68 3.75
CA LYS A 156 2.59 -25.24 4.71
C LYS A 156 1.54 -26.29 5.05
N LEU A 157 1.46 -27.36 4.27
CA LEU A 157 0.55 -28.48 4.50
C LEU A 157 1.27 -29.71 5.09
N ASN A 158 2.60 -29.68 5.12
CA ASN A 158 3.45 -30.80 5.50
C ASN A 158 3.17 -32.08 4.67
N ILE A 159 2.95 -31.89 3.35
CA ILE A 159 2.68 -32.96 2.39
C ILE A 159 3.84 -33.05 1.41
N ASP A 160 4.38 -34.26 1.24
CA ASP A 160 5.43 -34.57 0.26
C ASP A 160 4.92 -35.57 -0.77
N VAL A 161 4.85 -35.14 -2.03
CA VAL A 161 4.47 -36.01 -3.14
C VAL A 161 5.73 -36.53 -3.82
N GLN A 162 5.95 -37.83 -3.72
CA GLN A 162 7.11 -38.49 -4.33
C GLN A 162 6.93 -38.64 -5.84
N PRO A 163 7.98 -38.41 -6.66
CA PRO A 163 7.92 -38.64 -8.09
C PRO A 163 7.76 -40.13 -8.41
N LYS A 164 6.73 -40.45 -9.18
CA LYS A 164 6.50 -41.79 -9.72
C LYS A 164 6.14 -41.64 -11.19
N ALA A 165 6.77 -42.39 -12.08
CA ALA A 165 6.47 -42.32 -13.51
C ALA A 165 4.96 -42.45 -13.77
N GLY A 166 4.40 -41.56 -14.59
CA GLY A 166 2.98 -41.53 -14.93
C GLY A 166 2.05 -40.94 -13.88
N ARG A 167 2.56 -40.56 -12.69
CA ARG A 167 1.75 -39.93 -11.63
C ARG A 167 1.39 -38.50 -12.00
N LEU A 168 0.10 -38.18 -11.91
CA LEU A 168 -0.43 -36.82 -11.99
C LEU A 168 -0.67 -36.27 -10.57
N LEU A 169 -0.14 -35.08 -10.28
CA LEU A 169 -0.43 -34.28 -9.10
C LEU A 169 -1.27 -33.08 -9.53
N VAL A 170 -2.47 -32.91 -8.97
CA VAL A 170 -3.34 -31.76 -9.23
C VAL A 170 -3.53 -30.98 -7.94
N PHE A 171 -3.35 -29.66 -8.01
CA PHE A 171 -3.65 -28.78 -6.89
C PHE A 171 -4.25 -27.44 -7.31
N HIS A 172 -5.07 -26.88 -6.42
CA HIS A 172 -5.68 -25.56 -6.61
C HIS A 172 -4.75 -24.46 -6.12
N ASN A 173 -4.52 -23.47 -6.98
CA ASN A 173 -3.69 -22.30 -6.70
C ASN A 173 -4.47 -21.16 -6.05
N THR A 174 -5.81 -21.22 -6.08
CA THR A 174 -6.71 -20.17 -5.56
C THR A 174 -7.77 -20.76 -4.66
N TYR A 175 -8.36 -19.91 -3.80
CA TYR A 175 -9.56 -20.29 -3.06
C TYR A 175 -10.68 -20.63 -4.04
N LYS A 176 -11.43 -21.70 -3.73
CA LYS A 176 -12.51 -22.20 -4.57
C LYS A 176 -13.48 -21.09 -4.98
N GLY A 177 -13.75 -21.00 -6.28
CA GLY A 177 -14.66 -19.99 -6.85
C GLY A 177 -14.10 -18.57 -6.88
N THR A 178 -12.80 -18.38 -6.63
CA THR A 178 -12.16 -17.06 -6.67
C THR A 178 -10.86 -17.08 -7.48
N ASN A 179 -10.39 -15.89 -7.84
CA ASN A 179 -9.06 -15.66 -8.41
C ASN A 179 -7.99 -15.39 -7.32
N LYS A 180 -8.37 -15.33 -6.03
CA LYS A 180 -7.44 -15.02 -4.95
C LYS A 180 -6.52 -16.21 -4.68
N ARG A 181 -5.22 -15.99 -4.81
CA ARG A 181 -4.19 -17.00 -4.52
C ARG A 181 -4.37 -17.61 -3.13
N HIS A 182 -4.29 -18.93 -3.06
CA HIS A 182 -4.36 -19.68 -1.80
C HIS A 182 -2.96 -19.72 -1.15
N PRO A 183 -2.72 -19.10 0.02
CA PRO A 183 -1.38 -19.03 0.61
C PRO A 183 -0.76 -20.38 0.98
N LEU A 184 -1.61 -21.38 1.26
CA LEU A 184 -1.20 -22.76 1.57
C LEU A 184 -0.86 -23.60 0.32
N SER A 185 -1.11 -23.11 -0.91
CA SER A 185 -0.67 -23.79 -2.14
C SER A 185 0.83 -23.56 -2.44
N GLU A 186 1.56 -22.96 -1.50
CA GLU A 186 3.00 -22.79 -1.57
C GLU A 186 3.68 -24.16 -1.58
N HIS A 187 4.55 -24.36 -2.56
CA HIS A 187 5.21 -25.63 -2.77
C HIS A 187 6.64 -25.44 -3.29
N ALA A 188 7.43 -26.51 -3.19
CA ALA A 188 8.82 -26.57 -3.65
C ALA A 188 9.09 -27.91 -4.34
N GLY A 189 10.00 -27.90 -5.32
CA GLY A 189 10.67 -29.11 -5.78
C GLY A 189 11.92 -29.33 -4.94
N THR A 190 11.89 -30.29 -4.02
CA THR A 190 13.05 -30.57 -3.15
C THR A 190 14.23 -31.05 -3.99
N PRO A 191 15.48 -30.84 -3.54
CA PRO A 191 16.67 -31.29 -4.27
C PRO A 191 16.60 -32.76 -4.66
N VAL A 192 17.04 -33.08 -5.88
CA VAL A 192 17.33 -34.47 -6.26
C VAL A 192 18.61 -34.90 -5.54
N ILE A 193 18.55 -36.01 -4.82
CA ILE A 193 19.69 -36.56 -4.07
C ILE A 193 20.39 -37.65 -4.88
N SER A 194 19.62 -38.50 -5.57
CA SER A 194 20.14 -39.51 -6.51
C SER A 194 19.18 -39.70 -7.69
N GLY A 195 19.74 -40.05 -8.84
CA GLY A 195 19.03 -40.14 -10.12
C GLY A 195 18.79 -38.77 -10.76
N GLU A 196 17.72 -38.67 -11.54
CA GLU A 196 17.30 -37.46 -12.24
C GLU A 196 15.77 -37.31 -12.12
N LYS A 197 15.24 -36.08 -12.25
CA LYS A 197 13.80 -35.83 -12.24
C LYS A 197 13.34 -35.19 -13.54
N TRP A 198 12.38 -35.84 -14.19
CA TRP A 198 11.60 -35.34 -15.31
C TRP A 198 10.15 -35.16 -14.91
N ALA A 199 9.56 -34.02 -15.28
CA ALA A 199 8.13 -33.78 -15.10
C ALA A 199 7.64 -32.78 -16.16
N PHE A 200 6.33 -32.62 -16.31
CA PHE A 200 5.78 -31.42 -16.94
C PHE A 200 4.77 -30.74 -16.03
N ASN A 201 4.69 -29.41 -16.16
CA ASN A 201 3.58 -28.63 -15.64
C ASN A 201 2.60 -28.30 -16.77
N LEU A 202 1.31 -28.41 -16.45
CA LEU A 202 0.21 -27.85 -17.23
C LEU A 202 -0.59 -26.92 -16.32
N TRP A 203 -0.47 -25.61 -16.55
CA TRP A 203 -1.14 -24.59 -15.76
C TRP A 203 -2.44 -24.17 -16.41
N PHE A 204 -3.54 -24.19 -15.65
CA PHE A 204 -4.84 -23.74 -16.11
C PHE A 204 -5.16 -22.34 -15.59
N ARG A 205 -5.58 -21.48 -16.51
CA ARG A 205 -5.95 -20.08 -16.31
C ARG A 205 -7.44 -19.92 -16.01
N GLU A 206 -7.83 -18.77 -15.44
CA GLU A 206 -9.24 -18.47 -15.13
C GLU A 206 -10.13 -18.34 -16.38
N ASP A 207 -9.57 -17.88 -17.50
CA ASP A 207 -10.23 -17.81 -18.82
C ASP A 207 -9.26 -18.36 -19.89
N ASP A 208 -9.70 -18.33 -21.15
CA ASP A 208 -8.90 -18.58 -22.33
C ASP A 208 -7.55 -17.88 -22.24
N PHE A 209 -6.47 -18.67 -22.31
CA PHE A 209 -5.09 -18.19 -22.18
C PHE A 209 -4.71 -17.13 -23.22
N LYS A 210 -5.45 -17.05 -24.34
CA LYS A 210 -5.25 -16.05 -25.40
C LYS A 210 -6.08 -14.78 -25.19
N LYS A 211 -7.00 -14.74 -24.24
CA LYS A 211 -7.79 -13.53 -23.93
C LYS A 211 -7.07 -12.63 -22.94
N VAL A 212 -7.27 -11.33 -23.10
CA VAL A 212 -6.86 -10.34 -22.09
C VAL A 212 -7.94 -10.30 -21.02
N VAL A 213 -7.60 -10.72 -19.80
CA VAL A 213 -8.54 -10.73 -18.67
C VAL A 213 -8.24 -9.62 -17.67
N TYR A 214 -6.95 -9.32 -17.47
CA TYR A 214 -6.51 -8.14 -16.71
C TYR A 214 -5.83 -7.19 -17.66
N ASP A 215 -6.32 -5.95 -17.73
CA ASP A 215 -5.67 -4.87 -18.44
C ASP A 215 -4.71 -4.13 -17.49
N PRO A 216 -3.39 -4.41 -17.49
CA PRO A 216 -2.44 -3.51 -16.85
C PRO A 216 -2.59 -2.12 -17.48
N PRO A 217 -2.60 -1.02 -16.70
CA PRO A 217 -2.39 0.29 -17.30
C PRO A 217 -1.09 0.22 -18.13
N ARG A 218 -1.20 0.46 -19.45
CA ARG A 218 -0.16 0.20 -20.45
C ARG A 218 1.24 0.55 -19.92
N SER A 219 2.05 -0.47 -19.64
CA SER A 219 3.50 -0.35 -19.45
C SER A 219 4.20 -1.06 -20.60
N THR A 220 4.40 -0.37 -21.72
CA THR A 220 5.21 -0.86 -22.84
C THR A 220 6.70 -0.72 -22.49
N PHE A 221 7.40 -1.83 -22.22
CA PHE A 221 8.86 -1.90 -22.28
C PHE A 221 9.33 -3.18 -22.95
N ALA A 222 9.03 -3.30 -24.25
CA ALA A 222 10.02 -3.83 -25.16
C ALA A 222 11.12 -2.75 -25.32
N SER A 223 12.36 -3.15 -25.51
CA SER A 223 13.44 -2.27 -25.95
C SER A 223 13.05 -1.65 -27.29
N VAL A 224 12.48 -0.45 -27.25
CA VAL A 224 12.30 0.40 -28.43
C VAL A 224 13.58 1.24 -28.52
N SER A 225 14.43 0.93 -29.49
CA SER A 225 15.45 1.85 -29.96
C SER A 225 14.74 3.10 -30.47
N TYR A 226 14.90 4.22 -29.75
CA TYR A 226 14.33 5.50 -30.14
C TYR A 226 15.36 6.23 -30.99
N LYS A 227 15.03 6.49 -32.26
CA LYS A 227 15.74 7.48 -33.07
C LYS A 227 15.26 8.85 -32.63
N ALA A 228 16.11 9.63 -31.95
CA ALA A 228 15.83 11.04 -31.71
C ALA A 228 16.44 11.85 -32.86
N LEU A 229 15.74 12.87 -33.34
CA LEU A 229 16.29 13.78 -34.34
C LEU A 229 17.17 14.83 -33.62
N ASN A 230 18.36 15.12 -34.14
CA ASN A 230 19.16 16.24 -33.66
C ASN A 230 18.55 17.59 -34.11
N GLN A 231 19.16 18.72 -33.73
CA GLN A 231 18.69 20.07 -34.08
C GLN A 231 18.60 20.31 -35.60
N ASP A 232 19.26 19.48 -36.41
CA ASP A 232 19.26 19.54 -37.88
C ASP A 232 18.31 18.51 -38.51
N GLY A 233 17.51 17.79 -37.72
CA GLY A 233 16.55 16.81 -38.21
C GLY A 233 17.13 15.43 -38.56
N ASN A 234 18.36 15.12 -38.15
CA ASN A 234 19.00 13.83 -38.41
C ASN A 234 18.79 12.83 -37.27
N ALA A 235 18.44 11.59 -37.60
CA ALA A 235 18.23 10.53 -36.62
C ALA A 235 19.53 10.08 -35.93
N VAL A 236 19.58 10.23 -34.60
CA VAL A 236 20.66 9.76 -33.73
C VAL A 236 20.13 8.62 -32.85
N GLU A 237 20.89 7.52 -32.80
CA GLU A 237 20.66 6.41 -31.86
C GLU A 237 21.12 6.83 -30.47
N ILE A 238 20.20 7.01 -29.53
CA ILE A 238 20.55 7.31 -28.13
C ILE A 238 20.77 5.99 -27.38
N THR A 239 21.95 5.40 -27.55
CA THR A 239 22.45 4.32 -26.67
C THR A 239 23.82 4.61 -26.08
N ASP A 240 24.40 5.78 -26.34
CA ASP A 240 25.80 6.00 -26.06
C ASP A 240 26.06 6.46 -24.61
N LEU A 241 26.40 5.50 -23.75
CA LEU A 241 26.98 5.73 -22.42
C LEU A 241 28.43 6.25 -22.51
N SER A 242 29.10 6.16 -23.67
CA SER A 242 30.54 6.51 -23.78
C SER A 242 30.81 8.00 -23.59
N ASN A 243 29.81 8.86 -23.82
CA ASN A 243 29.90 10.32 -23.63
C ASN A 243 29.52 10.79 -22.21
N THR A 244 29.07 9.89 -21.33
CA THR A 244 28.81 10.23 -19.93
C THR A 244 30.13 10.36 -19.17
N LYS A 245 30.55 11.59 -18.91
CA LYS A 245 31.72 11.86 -18.08
C LYS A 245 31.29 11.85 -16.62
N ILE A 246 31.99 11.08 -15.79
CA ILE A 246 32.01 11.36 -14.35
C ILE A 246 32.60 12.76 -14.25
N GLY A 247 31.81 13.70 -13.74
CA GLY A 247 32.22 15.09 -13.60
C GLY A 247 33.22 15.21 -12.45
N THR A 248 32.82 15.93 -11.41
CA THR A 248 33.68 16.19 -10.25
C THR A 248 33.23 15.34 -9.06
N THR A 249 34.17 14.61 -8.46
CA THR A 249 33.96 13.94 -7.17
C THR A 249 34.43 14.88 -6.07
N TYR A 250 33.50 15.48 -5.35
CA TYR A 250 33.82 16.44 -4.27
C TYR A 250 34.18 15.73 -2.97
N ASN A 251 33.58 14.57 -2.73
CA ASN A 251 33.97 13.56 -1.75
C ASN A 251 33.22 12.25 -2.07
N ILE A 252 33.44 11.19 -1.29
CA ILE A 252 32.79 9.89 -1.51
C ILE A 252 31.25 10.01 -1.54
N SER A 253 30.68 10.95 -0.79
CA SER A 253 29.24 11.13 -0.61
C SER A 253 28.56 12.08 -1.61
N ILE A 254 29.29 12.85 -2.43
CA ILE A 254 28.72 13.81 -3.40
C ILE A 254 29.47 13.72 -4.72
N LYS A 255 28.73 13.40 -5.80
CA LYS A 255 29.26 13.19 -7.16
C LYS A 255 28.41 13.91 -8.19
N SER A 256 29.03 14.55 -9.18
CA SER A 256 28.35 15.06 -10.37
C SER A 256 28.64 14.22 -11.60
N TYR A 257 27.67 14.19 -12.52
CA TYR A 257 27.76 13.51 -13.80
C TYR A 257 27.27 14.45 -14.90
N GLU A 258 28.02 14.55 -15.98
CA GLU A 258 27.71 15.45 -17.08
C GLU A 258 27.10 14.68 -18.27
N ASN A 259 26.30 15.37 -19.07
CA ASN A 259 25.70 14.84 -20.30
C ASN A 259 24.88 13.55 -20.10
N VAL A 260 24.11 13.47 -19.02
CA VAL A 260 23.30 12.29 -18.70
C VAL A 260 21.92 12.35 -19.34
N ILE A 261 21.29 13.52 -19.34
CA ILE A 261 19.94 13.72 -19.88
C ILE A 261 20.06 14.39 -21.24
N ALA A 262 19.56 13.74 -22.29
CA ALA A 262 19.59 14.29 -23.63
C ALA A 262 18.61 15.47 -23.75
N HIS A 263 18.91 16.44 -24.62
CA HIS A 263 18.04 17.62 -24.84
C HIS A 263 16.59 17.25 -25.17
N ALA A 264 16.35 16.20 -25.97
CA ALA A 264 15.00 15.75 -26.28
C ALA A 264 14.24 15.20 -25.05
N ASP A 265 14.94 14.60 -24.09
CA ASP A 265 14.34 14.13 -22.83
C ASP A 265 14.08 15.31 -21.88
N LEU A 266 14.89 16.38 -21.93
CA LEU A 266 14.64 17.62 -21.17
C LEU A 266 13.34 18.30 -21.61
N GLN A 267 13.10 18.42 -22.93
CA GLN A 267 11.87 19.01 -23.46
C GLN A 267 10.61 18.23 -23.04
N ARG A 268 10.65 16.90 -23.17
CA ARG A 268 9.52 16.04 -22.74
C ARG A 268 9.29 16.11 -21.24
N LEU A 269 10.37 16.22 -20.46
CA LEU A 269 10.29 16.41 -19.02
C LEU A 269 9.52 17.68 -18.70
N GLU A 270 9.88 18.81 -19.33
CA GLU A 270 9.20 20.10 -19.16
C GLU A 270 7.70 20.04 -19.44
N GLU A 271 7.28 19.37 -20.52
CA GLU A 271 5.86 19.21 -20.88
C GLU A 271 5.05 18.45 -19.81
N ASP A 272 5.69 17.48 -19.14
CA ASP A 272 5.07 16.70 -18.07
C ASP A 272 5.10 17.41 -16.71
N MET A 273 5.86 18.50 -16.56
CA MET A 273 5.96 19.26 -15.31
C MET A 273 4.78 20.21 -15.16
N LYS A 274 3.64 19.66 -14.73
CA LYS A 274 2.45 20.44 -14.40
C LYS A 274 2.55 20.93 -12.96
N PHE A 275 3.04 22.16 -12.80
CA PHE A 275 3.20 22.80 -11.51
C PHE A 275 1.85 23.19 -10.92
N GLU A 276 1.63 22.80 -9.67
CA GLU A 276 0.46 23.24 -8.91
C GLU A 276 0.63 24.72 -8.52
N ASN A 277 -0.30 25.57 -8.97
CA ASN A 277 -0.27 27.01 -8.74
C ASN A 277 -0.72 27.37 -7.32
N ASP A 278 0.09 27.14 -6.28
CA ASP A 278 -0.22 27.73 -4.96
C ASP A 278 0.91 27.77 -3.90
N THR A 279 2.18 28.07 -4.24
CA THR A 279 3.20 28.49 -3.23
C THR A 279 4.37 29.25 -3.88
N SER A 280 5.25 29.88 -3.07
CA SER A 280 6.50 30.55 -3.50
C SER A 280 7.55 29.64 -4.15
N LYS A 281 7.30 28.32 -4.20
CA LYS A 281 8.08 27.31 -4.93
C LYS A 281 7.12 26.25 -5.47
N ALA A 282 6.82 26.30 -6.76
CA ALA A 282 5.84 25.39 -7.34
C ALA A 282 6.45 23.98 -7.47
N THR A 283 5.69 22.94 -7.15
CA THR A 283 6.17 21.55 -7.28
C THR A 283 5.27 20.74 -8.21
N ALA A 284 5.87 19.83 -8.95
CA ALA A 284 5.16 18.84 -9.77
C ALA A 284 5.66 17.44 -9.44
N TRP A 285 4.75 16.48 -9.30
CA TRP A 285 5.08 15.09 -9.01
C TRP A 285 4.86 14.24 -10.25
N ILE A 286 5.95 13.69 -10.79
CA ILE A 286 5.95 12.99 -12.07
C ILE A 286 6.30 11.51 -11.79
N PRO A 287 5.39 10.56 -12.08
CA PRO A 287 5.71 9.15 -11.96
C PRO A 287 6.96 8.80 -12.79
N THR A 288 7.95 8.14 -12.18
CA THR A 288 9.18 7.72 -12.86
C THR A 288 8.91 6.75 -14.02
N SER A 289 7.73 6.12 -14.04
CA SER A 289 7.25 5.31 -15.17
C SER A 289 6.93 6.11 -16.43
N LYS A 290 6.79 7.44 -16.37
CA LYS A 290 6.57 8.30 -17.55
C LYS A 290 7.84 8.52 -18.38
N HIS A 291 9.02 8.50 -17.74
CA HIS A 291 10.30 8.77 -18.41
C HIS A 291 11.34 7.67 -18.15
N THR A 292 10.93 6.43 -18.35
CA THR A 292 11.75 5.23 -18.12
C THR A 292 13.10 5.19 -18.83
N HIS A 293 13.25 5.87 -19.97
CA HIS A 293 14.50 5.86 -20.74
C HIS A 293 15.65 6.43 -19.90
N PHE A 294 15.57 7.70 -19.50
CA PHE A 294 16.60 8.30 -18.66
C PHE A 294 16.57 7.76 -17.22
N ILE A 295 15.43 7.30 -16.70
CA ILE A 295 15.36 6.66 -15.37
C ILE A 295 16.18 5.37 -15.32
N ASN A 296 16.16 4.56 -16.38
CA ASN A 296 17.01 3.37 -16.48
C ASN A 296 18.49 3.75 -16.60
N ARG A 297 18.81 4.83 -17.33
CA ARG A 297 20.17 5.37 -17.42
C ARG A 297 20.67 5.84 -16.04
N ILE A 298 19.83 6.53 -15.27
CA ILE A 298 20.11 6.93 -13.88
C ILE A 298 20.39 5.70 -13.01
N SER A 299 19.56 4.66 -13.12
CA SER A 299 19.76 3.39 -12.40
C SER A 299 21.11 2.74 -12.70
N GLN A 300 21.53 2.73 -13.97
CA GLN A 300 22.84 2.19 -14.37
C GLN A 300 24.01 3.02 -13.83
N ILE A 301 23.95 4.34 -13.94
CA ILE A 301 25.03 5.25 -13.49
C ILE A 301 25.20 5.19 -11.97
N THR A 302 24.08 5.11 -11.24
CA THR A 302 24.08 5.14 -9.77
C THR A 302 24.24 3.76 -9.14
N GLY A 303 24.05 2.69 -9.91
CA GLY A 303 23.97 1.31 -9.41
C GLY A 303 22.71 1.02 -8.59
N GLU A 304 21.72 1.93 -8.58
CA GLU A 304 20.51 1.81 -7.77
C GLU A 304 19.38 1.14 -8.54
N SER A 305 18.59 0.29 -7.88
CA SER A 305 17.40 -0.30 -8.50
C SER A 305 16.30 0.75 -8.68
N VAL A 306 15.65 0.75 -9.85
CA VAL A 306 14.49 1.61 -10.14
C VAL A 306 13.34 1.38 -9.15
N ASN A 307 13.24 0.19 -8.55
CA ASN A 307 12.24 -0.13 -7.52
C ASN A 307 12.47 0.64 -6.21
N ASN A 308 13.65 1.20 -6.02
CA ASN A 308 14.00 2.00 -4.85
C ASN A 308 13.68 3.49 -5.07
N PHE A 309 13.40 3.90 -6.31
CA PHE A 309 13.12 5.28 -6.64
C PHE A 309 11.70 5.68 -6.23
N GLU A 310 11.58 6.83 -5.57
CA GLU A 310 10.30 7.52 -5.37
C GLU A 310 9.78 8.10 -6.70
N THR A 311 8.54 8.58 -6.69
CA THR A 311 8.03 9.50 -7.72
C THR A 311 8.95 10.72 -7.81
N MET A 312 9.26 11.14 -9.04
CA MET A 312 10.14 12.27 -9.29
C MET A 312 9.45 13.56 -8.85
N CYS A 313 10.15 14.39 -8.10
CA CYS A 313 9.66 15.68 -7.60
C CYS A 313 10.36 16.80 -8.36
N ALA A 314 9.66 17.45 -9.28
CA ALA A 314 10.12 18.68 -9.89
C ALA A 314 9.76 19.87 -9.01
N ILE A 315 10.71 20.79 -8.86
CA ILE A 315 10.57 22.01 -8.06
C ILE A 315 10.99 23.19 -8.95
N GLN A 316 10.10 24.17 -9.08
CA GLN A 316 10.36 25.44 -9.73
C GLN A 316 10.70 26.49 -8.67
N TYR A 317 11.89 27.08 -8.80
CA TYR A 317 12.34 28.20 -8.00
C TYR A 317 12.19 29.49 -8.79
N PRO A 318 11.43 30.49 -8.29
CA PRO A 318 11.37 31.81 -8.91
C PRO A 318 12.76 32.45 -9.07
N GLY A 319 12.89 33.43 -9.96
CA GLY A 319 14.11 34.21 -10.11
C GLY A 319 14.57 34.83 -8.79
N GLY A 320 15.86 34.74 -8.48
CA GLY A 320 16.46 35.24 -7.24
C GLY A 320 16.04 34.49 -5.97
N TYR A 321 15.21 33.45 -6.07
CA TYR A 321 14.70 32.75 -4.88
C TYR A 321 15.79 31.98 -4.14
N VAL A 322 15.73 32.05 -2.81
CA VAL A 322 16.66 31.36 -1.91
C VAL A 322 15.90 30.33 -1.07
N HIS A 323 16.11 29.05 -1.35
CA HIS A 323 15.63 27.97 -0.50
C HIS A 323 16.60 27.79 0.67
N SER A 324 16.12 28.13 1.87
CA SER A 324 16.88 28.02 3.12
C SER A 324 17.52 26.62 3.31
N PRO A 325 18.62 26.54 4.08
CA PRO A 325 19.31 25.27 4.33
C PRO A 325 18.38 24.15 4.80
N HIS A 326 18.39 23.00 4.12
CA HIS A 326 17.53 21.86 4.42
C HIS A 326 18.19 20.51 4.07
N PHE A 327 17.65 19.44 4.65
CA PHE A 327 17.99 18.04 4.34
C PHE A 327 16.88 17.38 3.55
N ASP A 328 17.21 16.46 2.65
CA ASP A 328 16.20 15.61 1.98
C ASP A 328 15.83 14.38 2.79
N ALA A 329 16.79 13.82 3.56
CA ALA A 329 16.47 12.81 4.55
C ALA A 329 15.54 13.40 5.61
N PHE A 330 14.58 12.61 6.04
CA PHE A 330 13.65 12.94 7.10
C PHE A 330 14.38 13.01 8.44
N ASP A 331 13.95 13.92 9.31
CA ASP A 331 14.51 14.09 10.65
C ASP A 331 13.95 13.02 11.57
N GLU A 332 14.71 11.97 11.87
CA GLU A 332 14.20 10.86 12.67
C GLU A 332 13.82 11.26 14.09
N LYS A 333 14.20 12.45 14.55
CA LYS A 333 13.74 13.01 15.83
C LYS A 333 12.33 13.61 15.76
N ARG A 334 11.83 13.93 14.56
CA ARG A 334 10.49 14.49 14.35
C ARG A 334 9.47 13.39 14.12
N GLU A 335 8.37 13.38 14.85
CA GLU A 335 7.39 12.28 14.78
C GLU A 335 6.74 12.14 13.37
N ASN A 336 6.50 13.26 12.67
CA ASN A 336 6.01 13.24 11.28
C ASN A 336 6.99 12.58 10.31
N SER A 337 8.29 12.79 10.52
CA SER A 337 9.34 12.14 9.76
C SER A 337 9.35 10.63 10.02
N LYS A 338 9.22 10.20 11.29
CA LYS A 338 9.17 8.78 11.68
C LYS A 338 8.03 8.05 10.98
N VAL A 339 6.83 8.64 10.94
CA VAL A 339 5.69 8.04 10.25
C VAL A 339 5.97 7.83 8.75
N VAL A 340 6.61 8.81 8.11
CA VAL A 340 6.96 8.70 6.68
C VAL A 340 8.07 7.67 6.48
N THR A 341 9.10 7.64 7.34
CA THR A 341 10.21 6.68 7.21
C THR A 341 9.84 5.25 7.62
N GLU A 342 8.91 5.06 8.56
CA GLU A 342 8.35 3.75 8.92
C GLU A 342 7.49 3.16 7.79
N LYS A 343 6.76 4.02 7.07
CA LYS A 343 5.90 3.58 5.96
C LYS A 343 6.67 3.38 4.66
N MET A 344 7.53 4.34 4.30
CA MET A 344 8.16 4.41 2.98
C MET A 344 9.68 4.17 3.01
N GLY A 345 10.29 3.98 4.17
CA GLY A 345 11.74 4.00 4.34
C GLY A 345 12.32 5.42 4.32
N GLN A 346 13.48 5.59 4.94
CA GLN A 346 14.25 6.83 4.90
C GLN A 346 14.67 7.18 3.45
N ARG A 347 14.79 8.47 3.10
CA ARG A 347 15.43 8.87 1.84
C ARG A 347 16.94 8.77 2.02
N VAL A 348 17.53 7.68 1.55
CA VAL A 348 18.96 7.39 1.80
C VAL A 348 19.89 8.11 0.83
N LYS A 349 19.40 8.43 -0.37
CA LYS A 349 20.17 9.11 -1.43
C LYS A 349 19.26 10.02 -2.26
N THR A 350 19.78 11.15 -2.71
CA THR A 350 19.11 12.06 -3.65
C THR A 350 19.87 12.07 -4.97
N ILE A 351 19.11 11.98 -6.06
CA ILE A 351 19.59 12.20 -7.43
C ILE A 351 18.86 13.43 -7.95
N SER A 352 19.56 14.55 -8.09
CA SER A 352 19.03 15.78 -8.68
C SER A 352 19.42 15.86 -10.15
N GLY A 353 18.47 16.18 -11.03
CA GLY A 353 18.74 16.44 -12.44
C GLY A 353 18.33 17.84 -12.88
N PHE A 354 19.14 18.43 -13.74
CA PHE A 354 19.09 19.86 -14.06
C PHE A 354 18.69 20.09 -15.50
N LEU A 355 17.64 20.89 -15.71
CA LEU A 355 17.15 21.25 -17.04
C LEU A 355 17.88 22.47 -17.60
N TYR A 356 18.33 23.36 -16.72
CA TYR A 356 18.91 24.64 -17.08
C TYR A 356 20.15 24.94 -16.24
N LYS A 357 20.98 25.87 -16.72
CA LYS A 357 22.04 26.49 -15.90
C LYS A 357 21.44 27.55 -14.97
N GLY A 358 22.13 27.87 -13.87
CA GLY A 358 21.81 29.04 -13.05
C GLY A 358 21.30 28.76 -11.64
N LEU A 359 21.01 27.49 -11.30
CA LEU A 359 20.84 27.10 -9.90
C LEU A 359 22.20 26.97 -9.21
N ASN A 360 22.30 27.30 -7.93
CA ASN A 360 23.49 27.04 -7.12
C ASN A 360 23.11 26.18 -5.91
N TYR A 361 23.82 25.06 -5.77
CA TYR A 361 23.75 24.17 -4.61
C TYR A 361 24.93 24.45 -3.69
N ASN A 362 24.63 25.10 -2.56
CA ASN A 362 25.59 25.34 -1.51
C ASN A 362 25.39 24.30 -0.40
N PHE A 363 26.30 23.35 -0.26
CA PHE A 363 26.33 22.42 0.87
C PHE A 363 27.05 23.11 2.03
N THR A 364 26.28 23.55 3.03
CA THR A 364 26.74 24.57 3.98
C THR A 364 27.85 24.07 4.89
N ASN A 365 27.84 22.78 5.23
CA ASN A 365 28.73 22.20 6.24
C ASN A 365 30.12 21.82 5.69
N ASN A 366 30.26 21.58 4.40
CA ASN A 366 31.55 21.30 3.74
C ASN A 366 32.00 22.46 2.83
N ARG A 367 31.29 23.61 2.86
CA ARG A 367 31.55 24.82 2.07
C ARG A 367 31.64 24.56 0.56
N LEU A 368 30.97 23.51 0.09
CA LEU A 368 30.95 23.16 -1.33
C LEU A 368 29.86 23.96 -2.05
N ASN A 369 30.23 24.62 -3.16
CA ASN A 369 29.30 25.23 -4.09
C ASN A 369 29.32 24.46 -5.41
N TYR A 370 28.15 24.09 -5.90
CA TYR A 370 27.99 23.42 -7.18
C TYR A 370 26.98 24.17 -8.05
N THR A 371 27.40 24.58 -9.24
CA THR A 371 26.55 25.17 -10.27
C THR A 371 26.41 24.15 -11.40
N PRO A 372 25.20 23.61 -11.64
CA PRO A 372 24.97 22.55 -12.60
C PRO A 372 24.90 23.09 -14.03
N GLU A 373 25.31 22.22 -14.94
CA GLU A 373 25.10 22.35 -16.38
C GLU A 373 23.76 21.71 -16.77
N ALA A 374 23.13 22.18 -17.85
CA ALA A 374 21.90 21.55 -18.36
C ALA A 374 22.18 20.09 -18.77
N GLY A 375 21.28 19.18 -18.39
CA GLY A 375 21.43 17.73 -18.65
C GLY A 375 22.39 16.99 -17.71
N SER A 376 22.95 17.67 -16.70
CA SER A 376 23.78 17.05 -15.67
C SER A 376 22.95 16.43 -14.54
N LEU A 377 23.60 15.55 -13.76
CA LEU A 377 23.08 15.00 -12.51
C LEU A 377 24.01 15.31 -11.34
N LEU A 378 23.41 15.54 -10.18
CA LEU A 378 24.11 15.58 -8.89
C LEU A 378 23.55 14.48 -7.99
N VAL A 379 24.43 13.59 -7.52
CA VAL A 379 24.08 12.45 -6.68
C VAL A 379 24.76 12.59 -5.33
N TYR A 380 23.99 12.50 -4.25
CA TYR A 380 24.55 12.55 -2.91
C TYR A 380 23.81 11.66 -1.90
N GLU A 381 24.57 11.16 -0.94
CA GLU A 381 24.07 10.37 0.19
C GLU A 381 23.42 11.30 1.23
N ASN A 382 22.19 10.99 1.62
CA ASN A 382 21.43 11.77 2.59
C ASN A 382 21.59 11.28 4.03
N VAL A 383 22.10 10.05 4.20
CA VAL A 383 22.30 9.39 5.49
C VAL A 383 23.71 8.85 5.59
N LYS A 384 24.20 8.66 6.83
CA LYS A 384 25.50 8.03 7.04
C LYS A 384 25.47 6.57 6.55
N PRO A 385 26.57 6.05 5.97
CA PRO A 385 26.62 4.70 5.43
C PRO A 385 26.14 3.64 6.45
N GLY A 386 25.23 2.77 6.02
CA GLY A 386 24.68 1.70 6.85
C GLY A 386 23.71 2.15 7.96
N THR A 387 23.28 3.42 7.95
CA THR A 387 22.36 3.97 8.96
C THR A 387 21.16 4.68 8.31
N THR A 388 20.27 5.20 9.14
CA THR A 388 19.16 6.08 8.74
C THR A 388 19.34 7.53 9.22
N THR A 389 20.46 7.80 9.92
CA THR A 389 20.79 9.10 10.48
C THR A 389 21.29 10.04 9.39
N ARG A 390 20.76 11.26 9.36
CA ARG A 390 21.13 12.32 8.40
C ARG A 390 22.65 12.52 8.29
N GLU A 391 23.15 12.53 7.07
CA GLU A 391 24.51 12.96 6.76
C GLU A 391 24.58 14.48 6.90
N LYS A 392 25.38 14.98 7.84
CA LYS A 392 25.46 16.43 8.12
C LYS A 392 25.93 17.20 6.89
N ASN A 393 26.79 16.61 6.07
CA ASN A 393 27.29 17.24 4.85
C ASN A 393 26.25 17.33 3.72
N ALA A 394 25.08 16.70 3.87
CA ALA A 394 23.95 16.80 2.93
C ALA A 394 23.04 18.03 3.20
N LEU A 395 23.33 18.84 4.24
CA LEU A 395 22.60 20.09 4.48
C LEU A 395 22.91 21.08 3.35
N LYS A 396 21.90 21.41 2.55
CA LYS A 396 22.08 22.24 1.36
C LYS A 396 21.15 23.43 1.33
N LYS A 397 21.65 24.52 0.76
CA LYS A 397 20.92 25.72 0.38
C LYS A 397 20.89 25.76 -1.15
N ILE A 398 19.71 26.04 -1.72
CA ILE A 398 19.55 26.16 -3.17
C ILE A 398 19.19 27.60 -3.48
N THR A 399 19.94 28.23 -4.39
CA THR A 399 19.69 29.60 -4.83
C THR A 399 19.46 29.61 -6.34
N ASN A 400 18.40 30.27 -6.80
CA ASN A 400 18.28 30.64 -8.20
C ASN A 400 19.04 31.95 -8.45
N LEU A 401 20.11 31.88 -9.25
CA LEU A 401 20.96 33.04 -9.56
C LEU A 401 20.46 33.85 -10.75
N THR A 402 19.38 33.42 -11.42
CA THR A 402 18.80 34.12 -12.57
C THR A 402 17.54 34.91 -12.17
N ASN A 403 17.06 35.76 -13.07
CA ASN A 403 15.79 36.47 -12.91
C ASN A 403 14.57 35.63 -13.34
N ASP A 404 14.81 34.56 -14.09
CA ASP A 404 13.76 33.68 -14.62
C ASP A 404 13.53 32.48 -13.69
N PRO A 405 12.31 31.93 -13.63
CA PRO A 405 12.04 30.72 -12.85
C PRO A 405 12.80 29.53 -13.43
N LEU A 406 13.54 28.82 -12.58
CA LEU A 406 14.29 27.62 -12.97
C LEU A 406 13.73 26.37 -12.29
N VAL A 407 13.80 25.26 -13.00
CA VAL A 407 13.29 23.96 -12.55
C VAL A 407 14.43 22.98 -12.31
N VAL A 408 14.32 22.24 -11.20
CA VAL A 408 15.13 21.05 -10.91
C VAL A 408 14.23 19.89 -10.53
N PHE A 409 14.60 18.67 -10.91
CA PHE A 409 13.91 17.49 -10.40
C PHE A 409 14.77 16.68 -9.45
N HIS A 410 14.10 16.01 -8.52
CA HIS A 410 14.69 15.10 -7.56
C HIS A 410 14.08 13.72 -7.67
N ILE A 411 14.95 12.70 -7.71
CA ILE A 411 14.58 11.31 -7.49
C ILE A 411 15.20 10.90 -6.17
N PHE A 412 14.34 10.58 -5.20
CA PHE A 412 14.78 10.11 -3.90
C PHE A 412 14.84 8.58 -3.89
N VAL A 413 15.95 8.02 -3.43
CA VAL A 413 16.11 6.58 -3.21
C VAL A 413 15.68 6.26 -1.79
N ARG A 414 14.73 5.33 -1.65
CA ARG A 414 14.13 4.96 -0.35
C ARG A 414 14.83 3.74 0.24
N GLN A 415 15.09 3.74 1.55
CA GLN A 415 15.71 2.64 2.30
C GLN A 415 14.98 1.30 2.14
N ARG A 416 13.68 1.36 1.90
CA ARG A 416 12.86 0.21 1.52
C ARG A 416 12.48 0.37 0.05
N SER A 417 12.53 -0.71 -0.69
CA SER A 417 12.01 -0.73 -2.06
C SER A 417 10.49 -0.46 -2.05
N ARG A 418 9.90 -0.17 -3.21
CA ARG A 418 8.43 -0.07 -3.36
C ARG A 418 7.66 -1.31 -2.89
N ASN A 419 8.34 -2.46 -2.76
CA ASN A 419 7.78 -3.70 -2.25
C ASN A 419 7.97 -3.86 -0.73
N CYS A 420 8.44 -2.81 -0.05
CA CYS A 420 8.73 -2.74 1.38
C CYS A 420 9.91 -3.60 1.88
N ASP A 421 10.67 -4.23 0.97
CA ASP A 421 11.91 -4.92 1.32
C ASP A 421 13.01 -3.92 1.68
N TYR A 422 13.76 -4.16 2.75
CA TYR A 422 14.93 -3.36 3.09
C TYR A 422 16.01 -3.49 2.01
N ILE A 423 16.60 -2.37 1.60
CA ILE A 423 17.76 -2.37 0.71
C ILE A 423 18.95 -2.97 1.49
N PRO A 424 19.59 -4.04 1.00
CA PRO A 424 20.79 -4.57 1.62
C PRO A 424 21.87 -3.49 1.70
N PRO A 425 22.65 -3.41 2.78
CA PRO A 425 23.85 -2.59 2.79
C PRO A 425 24.67 -2.95 1.54
N GLN A 426 25.07 -1.95 0.74
CA GLN A 426 25.84 -2.24 -0.46
C GLN A 426 27.08 -3.05 -0.06
N LEU A 427 27.18 -4.30 -0.56
CA LEU A 427 28.46 -5.00 -0.62
C LEU A 427 29.38 -4.03 -1.36
N LYS A 428 30.39 -3.51 -0.67
CA LYS A 428 31.41 -2.67 -1.29
C LYS A 428 32.03 -3.48 -2.42
N VAL A 429 31.54 -3.27 -3.65
CA VAL A 429 32.32 -3.60 -4.83
C VAL A 429 33.57 -2.75 -4.71
N LYS A 430 34.72 -3.42 -4.63
CA LYS A 430 36.03 -2.79 -4.51
C LYS A 430 36.12 -1.69 -5.60
N PRO A 431 36.30 -0.41 -5.24
CA PRO A 431 36.67 0.58 -6.24
C PRO A 431 38.04 0.18 -6.82
N PRO A 432 38.35 0.49 -8.09
CA PRO A 432 39.74 0.51 -8.52
C PRO A 432 40.49 1.46 -7.58
N LEU A 433 41.60 0.98 -7.01
CA LEU A 433 42.43 1.74 -6.06
C LEU A 433 42.89 3.07 -6.65
N PRO A 434 42.76 4.18 -5.90
CA PRO A 434 43.66 5.33 -6.00
C PRO A 434 44.58 5.38 -4.76
N PRO A 435 45.73 6.07 -4.85
CA PRO A 435 46.87 5.89 -3.96
C PRO A 435 46.67 6.45 -2.54
N THR A 436 47.37 5.78 -1.63
CA THR A 436 47.49 5.92 -0.18
C THR A 436 47.78 7.34 0.32
N ILE A 437 47.08 7.82 1.36
CA ILE A 437 47.61 8.75 2.38
C ILE A 437 46.97 8.45 3.76
N GLN A 438 47.81 8.38 4.79
CA GLN A 438 47.53 8.05 6.21
C GLN A 438 46.97 9.23 7.03
N SER A 439 46.16 8.97 8.07
CA SER A 439 46.49 9.17 9.51
C SER A 439 45.25 9.23 10.44
N ASN A 440 45.30 8.38 11.50
CA ASN A 440 44.94 8.50 12.94
C ASN A 440 43.88 9.54 13.42
N SER A 441 43.05 9.36 14.48
CA SER A 441 42.92 8.41 15.61
C SER A 441 41.69 8.78 16.50
N GLY A 442 41.08 7.82 17.24
CA GLY A 442 40.58 8.04 18.63
C GLY A 442 39.07 7.83 18.98
N ASN A 443 38.74 6.67 19.58
CA ASN A 443 37.99 6.34 20.86
C ASN A 443 36.95 7.33 21.49
N ILE A 444 35.90 7.01 22.29
CA ILE A 444 35.28 5.81 22.94
C ILE A 444 33.95 6.23 23.66
N LEU A 445 32.97 5.31 23.75
CA LEU A 445 31.87 4.98 24.73
C LEU A 445 31.01 6.01 25.53
N GLY A 446 29.76 5.60 25.82
CA GLY A 446 28.98 6.01 27.02
C GLY A 446 27.44 5.81 26.93
N ASP A 447 26.89 4.88 27.71
CA ASP A 447 25.48 4.44 27.89
C ASP A 447 24.76 5.19 29.04
N GLY A 448 23.41 5.13 29.10
CA GLY A 448 22.62 5.56 30.27
C GLY A 448 21.10 5.74 30.01
N THR A 449 20.28 4.85 30.57
CA THR A 449 18.80 4.83 30.63
C THR A 449 18.26 5.46 31.92
N GLU A 450 17.07 6.09 31.91
CA GLU A 450 16.20 6.24 33.10
C GLU A 450 14.72 6.60 32.74
N ASP A 451 13.78 6.03 33.49
CA ASP A 451 12.31 6.08 33.37
C ASP A 451 11.66 7.33 34.02
N TYR A 452 10.50 7.81 33.53
CA TYR A 452 9.66 8.82 34.22
C TYR A 452 8.14 8.62 34.01
N VAL A 453 7.37 8.81 35.10
CA VAL A 453 5.90 8.70 35.22
C VAL A 453 5.26 10.11 35.28
N PRO A 454 4.17 10.43 34.55
CA PRO A 454 3.69 11.80 34.40
C PRO A 454 2.69 12.27 35.48
N GLN A 455 2.83 13.54 35.91
CA GLN A 455 1.84 14.30 36.69
C GLN A 455 0.86 15.07 35.78
N ILE A 456 -0.43 15.05 36.12
CA ILE A 456 -1.53 15.72 35.41
C ILE A 456 -1.70 17.15 35.95
N ASN A 457 -1.69 18.16 35.07
CA ASN A 457 -1.92 19.56 35.43
C ASN A 457 -3.34 20.01 35.07
N SER A 458 -4.08 20.44 36.09
CA SER A 458 -5.39 21.08 36.03
C SER A 458 -5.28 22.53 35.55
N GLY A 459 -5.81 22.85 34.37
CA GLY A 459 -6.03 24.25 33.95
C GLY A 459 -5.80 24.51 32.47
N LEU A 460 -6.78 24.19 31.62
CA LEU A 460 -6.83 24.65 30.24
C LEU A 460 -8.15 25.40 30.02
N GLN A 461 -8.05 26.73 29.89
CA GLN A 461 -9.13 27.54 29.34
C GLN A 461 -9.23 27.27 27.83
N VAL A 462 -10.48 27.20 27.32
CA VAL A 462 -10.82 26.78 25.95
C VAL A 462 -10.05 27.56 24.87
N GLU A 463 -9.76 28.84 25.11
CA GLU A 463 -8.99 29.69 24.19
C GLU A 463 -7.55 29.22 23.98
N ASN A 464 -6.91 28.63 25.00
CA ASN A 464 -5.53 28.14 24.91
C ASN A 464 -5.41 26.81 24.15
N TYR A 465 -6.49 26.05 24.04
CA TYR A 465 -6.50 24.78 23.30
C TYR A 465 -6.28 24.97 21.79
N TYR A 466 -6.79 26.07 21.23
CA TYR A 466 -6.78 26.28 19.78
C TYR A 466 -5.44 26.74 19.19
N ASN A 467 -4.47 27.08 20.05
CA ASN A 467 -3.10 27.37 19.63
C ASN A 467 -2.31 26.12 19.18
N GLY A 468 -2.89 24.92 19.33
CA GLY A 468 -2.36 23.65 18.83
C GLY A 468 -2.61 23.37 17.33
N THR A 469 -1.96 22.33 16.78
CA THR A 469 -2.01 22.00 15.34
C THR A 469 -3.43 21.75 14.81
N TYR A 470 -4.31 21.12 15.59
CA TYR A 470 -5.68 20.79 15.15
C TYR A 470 -6.65 21.97 15.27
N GLY A 471 -6.54 22.78 16.33
CA GLY A 471 -7.30 24.04 16.45
C GLY A 471 -7.00 25.02 15.32
N ASN A 472 -5.72 25.20 15.00
CA ASN A 472 -5.28 25.98 13.84
C ASN A 472 -5.82 25.42 12.50
N THR A 473 -5.96 24.10 12.40
CA THR A 473 -6.51 23.44 11.21
C THR A 473 -8.01 23.69 11.06
N LEU A 474 -8.78 23.61 12.16
CA LEU A 474 -10.20 23.95 12.18
C LEU A 474 -10.43 25.42 11.79
N LEU A 475 -9.74 26.36 12.44
CA LEU A 475 -9.84 27.80 12.17
C LEU A 475 -9.51 28.13 10.71
N SER A 476 -8.38 27.61 10.21
CA SER A 476 -8.00 27.79 8.79
C SER A 476 -9.04 27.22 7.83
N THR A 477 -9.72 26.13 8.21
CA THR A 477 -10.75 25.52 7.37
C THR A 477 -11.98 26.41 7.31
N TYR A 478 -12.43 26.97 8.44
CA TYR A 478 -13.50 27.96 8.46
C TYR A 478 -13.19 29.18 7.58
N GLU A 479 -11.96 29.71 7.62
CA GLU A 479 -11.57 30.82 6.75
C GLU A 479 -11.58 30.44 5.28
N ARG A 480 -11.24 29.20 4.93
CA ARG A 480 -11.32 28.73 3.54
C ARG A 480 -12.75 28.54 3.05
N PHE A 481 -13.68 28.13 3.93
CA PHE A 481 -15.10 28.15 3.61
C PHE A 481 -15.59 29.58 3.39
N HIS A 482 -15.21 30.51 4.27
CA HIS A 482 -15.57 31.94 4.15
C HIS A 482 -15.07 32.55 2.83
N ASN A 483 -13.80 32.32 2.50
CA ASN A 483 -13.14 32.85 1.31
C ASN A 483 -13.47 32.04 0.04
N LYS A 484 -14.31 31.01 0.12
CA LYS A 484 -14.64 30.09 -0.98
C LYS A 484 -13.40 29.45 -1.64
N THR A 485 -12.33 29.25 -0.88
CA THR A 485 -11.07 28.62 -1.32
C THR A 485 -10.95 27.16 -0.88
N ILE A 486 -11.96 26.64 -0.18
CA ILE A 486 -12.04 25.24 0.22
C ILE A 486 -12.44 24.35 -0.97
N SER A 487 -11.68 23.29 -1.22
CA SER A 487 -11.97 22.34 -2.29
C SER A 487 -12.78 21.14 -1.78
N LYS A 488 -13.35 20.37 -2.71
CA LYS A 488 -14.02 19.09 -2.41
C LYS A 488 -13.09 18.02 -1.80
N MET A 489 -11.76 18.22 -1.85
CA MET A 489 -10.79 17.33 -1.20
C MET A 489 -10.53 17.72 0.27
N GLY A 490 -11.02 18.89 0.71
CA GLY A 490 -10.81 19.41 2.06
C GLY A 490 -9.50 20.18 2.23
N TYR A 491 -9.02 20.31 3.47
CA TYR A 491 -7.82 21.09 3.83
C TYR A 491 -7.00 20.43 4.94
N LYS A 492 -5.67 20.34 4.79
CA LYS A 492 -4.76 19.67 5.75
C LYS A 492 -5.29 18.27 6.12
N SER A 493 -5.54 18.02 7.40
CA SER A 493 -6.11 16.78 7.94
C SER A 493 -7.64 16.73 7.89
N LEU A 494 -8.31 17.80 7.45
CA LEU A 494 -9.74 17.90 7.18
C LEU A 494 -10.04 17.48 5.74
N SER A 495 -9.89 16.19 5.40
CA SER A 495 -10.26 15.68 4.07
C SER A 495 -11.77 15.48 3.95
N PHE A 496 -12.37 15.80 2.80
CA PHE A 496 -13.78 15.51 2.51
C PHE A 496 -13.92 14.42 1.44
N CYS A 497 -14.95 13.58 1.54
CA CYS A 497 -15.19 12.52 0.56
C CYS A 497 -16.67 12.42 0.20
N ASN A 498 -16.96 11.97 -1.02
CA ASN A 498 -18.31 11.60 -1.48
C ASN A 498 -19.38 12.69 -1.26
N ILE A 499 -19.01 13.96 -1.48
CA ILE A 499 -19.93 15.09 -1.34
C ILE A 499 -20.93 15.06 -2.50
N ARG A 500 -22.11 14.54 -2.23
CA ARG A 500 -23.29 14.57 -3.11
C ARG A 500 -24.29 15.65 -2.71
N THR A 501 -24.15 16.19 -1.49
CA THR A 501 -24.85 17.40 -1.04
C THR A 501 -24.36 18.61 -1.85
N GLY A 502 -25.25 19.57 -2.11
CA GLY A 502 -24.86 20.81 -2.81
C GLY A 502 -23.82 21.57 -2.00
N TRP A 503 -22.75 22.07 -2.65
CA TRP A 503 -21.67 22.75 -1.95
C TRP A 503 -22.13 24.03 -1.23
N ASP A 504 -23.22 24.63 -1.71
CA ASP A 504 -23.85 25.78 -1.07
C ASP A 504 -24.50 25.41 0.27
N ASP A 505 -25.20 24.27 0.35
CA ASP A 505 -25.81 23.78 1.60
C ASP A 505 -24.73 23.46 2.64
N VAL A 506 -23.62 22.85 2.20
CA VAL A 506 -22.44 22.60 3.04
C VAL A 506 -21.85 23.91 3.54
N THR A 507 -21.55 24.84 2.63
CA THR A 507 -20.89 26.11 2.95
C THR A 507 -21.77 26.92 3.91
N LYS A 508 -23.07 27.01 3.65
CA LYS A 508 -24.02 27.70 4.54
C LYS A 508 -24.02 27.11 5.95
N THR A 509 -24.03 25.78 6.05
CA THR A 509 -24.04 25.08 7.34
C THR A 509 -22.73 25.30 8.11
N VAL A 510 -21.58 25.15 7.44
CA VAL A 510 -20.25 25.36 8.06
C VAL A 510 -20.05 26.82 8.47
N MET A 511 -20.52 27.78 7.66
CA MET A 511 -20.44 29.19 8.02
C MET A 511 -21.35 29.56 9.20
N ALA A 512 -22.52 28.94 9.31
CA ALA A 512 -23.38 29.10 10.49
C ALA A 512 -22.70 28.54 11.76
N LEU A 513 -22.04 27.38 11.69
CA LEU A 513 -21.23 26.86 12.80
C LEU A 513 -20.08 27.81 13.17
N LYS A 514 -19.40 28.40 12.18
CA LYS A 514 -18.36 29.43 12.41
C LYS A 514 -18.90 30.63 13.18
N ASN A 515 -20.06 31.14 12.79
CA ASN A 515 -20.67 32.30 13.44
C ASN A 515 -21.04 31.98 14.89
N MET A 516 -21.70 30.84 15.12
CA MET A 516 -22.01 30.36 16.47
C MET A 516 -20.75 30.22 17.33
N ARG A 517 -19.66 29.68 16.75
CA ARG A 517 -18.35 29.59 17.44
C ARG A 517 -17.84 30.95 17.86
N ASN A 518 -17.93 31.96 17.01
CA ASN A 518 -17.47 33.31 17.31
C ASN A 518 -18.34 34.01 18.37
N GLU A 519 -19.64 33.72 18.39
CA GLU A 519 -20.60 34.29 19.34
C GLU A 519 -20.56 33.60 20.71
N CYS A 520 -20.27 32.29 20.75
CA CYS A 520 -20.39 31.43 21.94
C CYS A 520 -19.06 30.84 22.43
N SER A 521 -17.91 31.35 21.95
CA SER A 521 -16.56 30.83 22.26
C SER A 521 -16.35 29.34 21.98
N GLY A 522 -17.09 28.78 21.01
CA GLY A 522 -17.11 27.35 20.70
C GLY A 522 -18.52 26.86 20.35
N VAL A 523 -18.60 25.71 19.68
CA VAL A 523 -19.89 25.00 19.54
C VAL A 523 -20.08 23.94 20.64
N VAL A 524 -19.00 23.54 21.31
CA VAL A 524 -19.03 22.66 22.48
C VAL A 524 -19.70 23.39 23.64
N ASN A 525 -20.56 22.67 24.37
CA ASN A 525 -21.14 23.21 25.59
C ASN A 525 -20.05 23.38 26.66
N SER A 526 -19.74 24.63 27.02
CA SER A 526 -18.63 24.97 27.91
C SER A 526 -18.80 24.42 29.33
N GLU A 527 -20.03 24.17 29.80
CA GLU A 527 -20.25 23.53 31.10
C GLU A 527 -19.74 22.08 31.10
N LYS A 528 -19.83 21.38 29.97
CA LYS A 528 -19.29 20.02 29.82
C LYS A 528 -17.77 19.95 29.86
N LEU A 529 -17.09 21.08 29.62
CA LEU A 529 -15.65 21.19 29.79
C LEU A 529 -15.24 21.45 31.24
N LYS A 530 -16.19 21.63 32.17
CA LYS A 530 -15.90 21.78 33.60
C LYS A 530 -16.13 20.49 34.37
N ASP A 531 -17.02 19.64 33.87
CA ASP A 531 -17.32 18.31 34.43
C ASP A 531 -16.06 17.43 34.54
N THR A 532 -16.11 16.49 35.48
CA THR A 532 -15.11 15.43 35.66
C THR A 532 -15.66 14.12 35.12
N TYR A 533 -14.90 13.46 34.26
CA TYR A 533 -15.29 12.20 33.64
C TYR A 533 -14.39 11.07 34.12
N LYS A 534 -14.97 9.91 34.34
CA LYS A 534 -14.22 8.66 34.49
C LYS A 534 -14.41 7.87 33.20
N PHE A 535 -13.35 7.76 32.41
CA PHE A 535 -13.31 6.92 31.23
C PHE A 535 -12.39 5.73 31.52
N ASP A 536 -12.96 4.53 31.48
CA ASP A 536 -12.18 3.29 31.52
C ASP A 536 -12.46 2.46 30.26
N GLU A 537 -11.59 1.48 29.98
CA GLU A 537 -11.70 0.68 28.75
C GLU A 537 -12.99 -0.17 28.68
N PHE A 538 -13.68 -0.36 29.81
CA PHE A 538 -14.85 -1.22 29.90
C PHE A 538 -16.17 -0.45 29.82
N THR A 539 -16.20 0.82 30.23
CA THR A 539 -17.43 1.59 30.43
C THR A 539 -17.50 2.76 29.46
N PRO A 540 -18.43 2.73 28.49
CA PRO A 540 -18.72 3.89 27.65
C PRO A 540 -19.18 5.09 28.49
N VAL A 541 -18.78 6.30 28.08
CA VAL A 541 -19.25 7.54 28.70
C VAL A 541 -20.33 8.16 27.83
N ILE A 542 -21.47 8.50 28.45
CA ILE A 542 -22.59 9.19 27.81
C ILE A 542 -22.55 10.67 28.22
N ILE A 543 -22.56 11.56 27.23
CA ILE A 543 -22.68 12.99 27.44
C ILE A 543 -23.94 13.49 26.73
N GLU A 544 -24.88 13.99 27.51
CA GLU A 544 -26.01 14.77 27.00
C GLU A 544 -25.64 16.24 26.84
N ASN A 545 -26.29 16.94 25.90
CA ASN A 545 -26.09 18.37 25.65
C ASN A 545 -24.60 18.71 25.39
N ALA A 546 -23.92 17.88 24.60
CA ALA A 546 -22.48 18.01 24.32
C ALA A 546 -22.11 19.28 23.54
N ILE A 547 -23.02 19.75 22.69
CA ILE A 547 -22.89 20.98 21.92
C ILE A 547 -24.09 21.89 22.18
N ILE A 548 -23.96 23.17 21.86
CA ILE A 548 -25.02 24.15 22.08
C ILE A 548 -26.29 23.82 21.27
N PRO A 549 -27.51 24.09 21.80
CA PRO A 549 -28.77 23.72 21.15
C PRO A 549 -28.91 24.20 19.70
N GLN A 550 -28.46 25.42 19.40
CA GLN A 550 -28.50 25.99 18.05
C GLN A 550 -27.68 25.16 17.04
N ALA A 551 -26.55 24.60 17.49
CA ALA A 551 -25.72 23.73 16.66
C ALA A 551 -26.37 22.35 16.48
N VAL A 552 -27.03 21.80 17.53
CA VAL A 552 -27.81 20.56 17.43
C VAL A 552 -28.90 20.70 16.36
N ASP A 553 -29.67 21.78 16.40
CA ASP A 553 -30.76 22.03 15.45
C ASP A 553 -30.25 22.19 14.02
N LEU A 554 -29.17 22.97 13.85
CA LEU A 554 -28.55 23.19 12.55
C LEU A 554 -28.04 21.88 11.92
N ILE A 555 -27.32 21.07 12.70
CA ILE A 555 -26.77 19.78 12.24
C ILE A 555 -27.90 18.80 11.92
N SER A 556 -28.92 18.73 12.79
CA SER A 556 -30.11 17.89 12.57
C SER A 556 -30.81 18.25 11.27
N LYS A 557 -31.01 19.55 11.03
CA LYS A 557 -31.66 20.05 9.81
C LYS A 557 -30.83 19.74 8.56
N TYR A 558 -29.51 19.89 8.62
CA TYR A 558 -28.62 19.57 7.50
C TYR A 558 -28.77 18.10 7.07
N TYR A 559 -28.68 17.15 8.02
CA TYR A 559 -28.74 15.74 7.69
C TYR A 559 -30.15 15.26 7.32
N ASN A 560 -31.20 15.72 8.01
CA ASN A 560 -32.58 15.38 7.64
C ASN A 560 -32.90 15.83 6.20
N ASN A 561 -32.62 17.10 5.87
CA ASN A 561 -32.81 17.60 4.50
C ASN A 561 -31.99 16.83 3.46
N GLY A 562 -30.76 16.47 3.80
CA GLY A 562 -29.90 15.69 2.89
C GLY A 562 -30.43 14.28 2.64
N ILE A 563 -31.02 13.64 3.65
CA ILE A 563 -31.69 12.34 3.51
C ILE A 563 -32.94 12.47 2.64
N GLU A 564 -33.81 13.44 2.92
CA GLU A 564 -35.03 13.70 2.13
C GLU A 564 -34.71 13.97 0.65
N LYS A 565 -33.62 14.69 0.38
CA LYS A 565 -33.12 14.99 -0.97
C LYS A 565 -32.28 13.85 -1.59
N ASN A 566 -32.18 12.68 -0.95
CA ASN A 566 -31.36 11.54 -1.40
C ASN A 566 -29.88 11.89 -1.67
N GLN A 567 -29.33 12.84 -0.91
CA GLN A 567 -27.93 13.29 -1.04
C GLN A 567 -26.94 12.32 -0.39
N PHE A 568 -27.40 11.32 0.36
CA PHE A 568 -26.54 10.30 0.94
C PHE A 568 -26.84 8.93 0.31
N PRO A 569 -25.81 8.14 -0.06
CA PRO A 569 -26.02 6.77 -0.54
C PRO A 569 -26.78 5.91 0.48
N PHE A 570 -27.87 5.28 0.03
CA PHE A 570 -28.60 4.27 0.81
C PHE A 570 -28.05 2.87 0.54
N GLY A 571 -27.88 2.08 1.60
CA GLY A 571 -27.48 0.68 1.52
C GLY A 571 -26.03 0.45 1.91
N ASP A 572 -25.82 -0.53 2.80
CA ASP A 572 -24.50 -0.97 3.24
C ASP A 572 -24.47 -2.50 3.36
N ARG A 573 -23.29 -3.10 3.19
CA ARG A 573 -23.10 -4.52 3.52
C ARG A 573 -23.29 -4.77 5.02
N GLN A 574 -23.16 -3.73 5.86
CA GLN A 574 -23.24 -3.80 7.32
C GLN A 574 -24.64 -3.60 7.91
N SER A 575 -25.46 -2.74 7.31
CA SER A 575 -26.80 -2.42 7.81
C SER A 575 -27.64 -1.69 6.75
N LYS A 576 -28.95 -1.58 6.97
CA LYS A 576 -29.88 -0.83 6.12
C LYS A 576 -29.85 0.66 6.48
N ARG A 577 -28.82 1.38 6.05
CA ARG A 577 -28.63 2.80 6.43
C ARG A 577 -28.19 3.67 5.27
N PHE A 578 -28.47 4.97 5.38
CA PHE A 578 -27.74 5.97 4.61
C PHE A 578 -26.35 6.17 5.21
N LYS A 579 -25.35 6.35 4.36
CA LYS A 579 -23.97 6.48 4.81
C LYS A 579 -23.11 7.38 3.93
N THR A 580 -22.18 8.07 4.57
CA THR A 580 -21.07 8.73 3.87
C THR A 580 -19.87 8.83 4.79
N ARG A 581 -18.67 8.85 4.21
CA ARG A 581 -17.40 8.98 4.94
C ARG A 581 -16.89 10.40 4.78
N ASN A 582 -16.41 11.00 5.86
CA ASN A 582 -15.78 12.32 5.83
C ASN A 582 -16.68 13.42 5.22
N ASP A 583 -17.96 13.42 5.58
CA ASP A 583 -18.83 14.57 5.29
C ASP A 583 -18.23 15.86 5.91
N PRO A 584 -18.25 17.01 5.22
CA PRO A 584 -17.64 18.23 5.73
C PRO A 584 -18.20 18.72 7.06
N VAL A 585 -19.51 18.66 7.27
CA VAL A 585 -20.16 19.07 8.53
C VAL A 585 -19.76 18.10 9.65
N ALA A 586 -19.76 16.79 9.38
CA ALA A 586 -19.26 15.79 10.33
C ALA A 586 -17.79 16.04 10.68
N ARG A 587 -16.96 16.39 9.70
CA ARG A 587 -15.54 16.65 9.89
C ARG A 587 -15.27 17.92 10.69
N ILE A 588 -16.07 18.97 10.51
CA ILE A 588 -16.00 20.17 11.35
C ILE A 588 -16.37 19.82 12.80
N LEU A 589 -17.51 19.14 13.01
CA LEU A 589 -17.92 18.69 14.35
C LEU A 589 -16.87 17.79 15.02
N HIS A 590 -16.19 16.94 14.26
CA HIS A 590 -15.12 16.07 14.73
C HIS A 590 -13.97 16.83 15.39
N TYR A 591 -13.62 17.99 14.83
CA TYR A 591 -12.57 18.86 15.38
C TYR A 591 -13.11 19.73 16.51
N GLU A 592 -14.35 20.21 16.40
CA GLU A 592 -14.99 20.99 17.44
C GLU A 592 -15.11 20.20 18.75
N LEU A 593 -15.47 18.91 18.69
CA LEU A 593 -15.60 18.05 19.87
C LEU A 593 -14.26 17.59 20.46
N LEU A 594 -13.15 17.67 19.71
CA LEU A 594 -11.84 17.15 20.13
C LEU A 594 -11.42 17.59 21.55
N PRO A 595 -11.53 18.87 21.97
CA PRO A 595 -11.14 19.29 23.32
C PRO A 595 -11.95 18.59 24.42
N LEU A 596 -13.25 18.36 24.17
CA LEU A 596 -14.11 17.65 25.12
C LEU A 596 -13.76 16.16 25.19
N ILE A 597 -13.44 15.55 24.05
CA ILE A 597 -13.05 14.13 24.01
C ILE A 597 -11.71 13.91 24.71
N GLU A 598 -10.70 14.75 24.46
CA GLU A 598 -9.41 14.65 25.15
C GLU A 598 -9.54 14.86 26.66
N ARG A 599 -10.40 15.79 27.09
CA ARG A 599 -10.71 15.98 28.51
C ARG A 599 -11.40 14.74 29.11
N LEU A 600 -12.38 14.18 28.40
CA LEU A 600 -13.12 13.01 28.84
C LEU A 600 -12.23 11.77 28.96
N THR A 601 -11.33 11.56 27.99
CA THR A 601 -10.46 10.36 27.98
C THR A 601 -9.16 10.55 28.75
N GLY A 602 -8.76 11.80 29.05
CA GLY A 602 -7.45 12.12 29.64
C GLY A 602 -6.27 11.86 28.68
N GLU A 603 -6.51 11.80 27.38
CA GLU A 603 -5.51 11.46 26.37
C GLU A 603 -5.38 12.57 25.33
N ASN A 604 -4.18 12.78 24.80
CA ASN A 604 -4.02 13.57 23.58
C ASN A 604 -4.46 12.72 22.39
N LEU A 605 -5.38 13.22 21.60
CA LEU A 605 -6.04 12.52 20.52
C LEU A 605 -5.94 13.32 19.22
N ARG A 606 -5.96 12.61 18.10
CA ARG A 606 -6.13 13.22 16.78
C ARG A 606 -7.39 12.71 16.08
N PRO A 607 -8.19 13.59 15.47
CA PRO A 607 -9.29 13.19 14.61
C PRO A 607 -8.78 12.38 13.39
N THR A 608 -9.32 11.17 13.16
CA THR A 608 -8.96 10.33 12.00
C THR A 608 -9.94 10.51 10.84
N TYR A 609 -11.08 9.81 10.85
CA TYR A 609 -12.16 9.91 9.86
C TYR A 609 -13.53 9.95 10.54
N THR A 610 -14.55 10.36 9.80
CA THR A 610 -15.95 10.35 10.26
C THR A 610 -16.82 9.48 9.37
N TYR A 611 -17.92 9.00 9.92
CA TYR A 611 -18.92 8.22 9.19
C TYR A 611 -20.34 8.65 9.58
N LEU A 612 -21.11 9.10 8.60
CA LEU A 612 -22.56 9.24 8.76
C LEU A 612 -23.19 7.85 8.74
N SER A 613 -24.03 7.54 9.72
CA SER A 613 -24.80 6.30 9.80
C SER A 613 -26.24 6.62 10.18
N CYS A 614 -27.11 6.70 9.18
CA CYS A 614 -28.52 7.02 9.37
C CYS A 614 -29.38 5.80 9.10
N TYR A 615 -29.76 5.11 10.18
CA TYR A 615 -30.48 3.86 10.14
C TYR A 615 -31.99 4.10 9.95
N VAL A 616 -32.64 3.20 9.22
CA VAL A 616 -34.10 3.17 9.04
C VAL A 616 -34.69 1.98 9.79
N GLN A 617 -36.00 1.96 9.98
CA GLN A 617 -36.71 0.87 10.67
C GLN A 617 -36.26 -0.54 10.23
N GLY A 618 -36.06 -1.42 11.21
CA GLY A 618 -35.62 -2.80 11.00
C GLY A 618 -34.14 -2.97 10.68
N SER A 619 -33.35 -1.90 10.77
CA SER A 619 -31.89 -1.99 10.67
C SER A 619 -31.31 -2.60 11.93
N ASP A 620 -30.33 -3.49 11.78
CA ASP A 620 -29.52 -4.00 12.87
C ASP A 620 -28.05 -3.60 12.70
N LEU A 621 -27.25 -3.75 13.76
CA LEU A 621 -25.81 -3.60 13.69
C LEU A 621 -25.18 -4.88 14.26
N PRO A 622 -24.78 -5.84 13.41
CA PRO A 622 -24.16 -7.08 13.86
C PRO A 622 -22.89 -6.85 14.69
N GLN A 623 -22.59 -7.77 15.58
CA GLN A 623 -21.44 -7.68 16.49
C GLN A 623 -20.10 -7.52 15.76
N HIS A 624 -19.33 -6.52 16.17
CA HIS A 624 -18.03 -6.21 15.59
C HIS A 624 -17.14 -5.43 16.56
N THR A 625 -15.85 -5.34 16.23
CA THR A 625 -14.92 -4.32 16.75
C THR A 625 -14.55 -3.36 15.62
N ASP A 626 -14.22 -2.13 15.97
CA ASP A 626 -13.76 -1.08 15.07
C ASP A 626 -12.34 -1.33 14.52
N ASN A 627 -11.99 -0.53 13.50
CA ASN A 627 -10.67 -0.55 12.86
C ASN A 627 -9.55 0.00 13.78
N PRO A 628 -8.26 -0.30 13.51
CA PRO A 628 -7.15 0.18 14.34
C PRO A 628 -7.02 1.71 14.47
N ASP A 629 -7.63 2.46 13.56
CA ASP A 629 -7.64 3.93 13.59
C ASP A 629 -8.76 4.52 14.46
N CYS A 630 -9.62 3.68 15.03
CA CYS A 630 -10.76 4.03 15.88
C CYS A 630 -10.45 3.81 17.37
N TRP A 631 -9.31 4.30 17.84
CA TRP A 631 -8.87 4.15 19.23
C TRP A 631 -9.93 4.64 20.23
N ARG A 632 -10.53 5.80 19.95
CA ARG A 632 -11.75 6.26 20.62
C ARG A 632 -12.81 6.51 19.56
N THR A 633 -14.00 5.96 19.76
CA THR A 633 -15.15 6.20 18.90
C THR A 633 -16.17 7.03 19.66
N VAL A 634 -16.62 8.11 19.03
CA VAL A 634 -17.74 8.93 19.50
C VAL A 634 -18.92 8.69 18.58
N SER A 635 -20.00 8.16 19.13
CA SER A 635 -21.30 8.00 18.47
C SER A 635 -22.20 9.17 18.86
N TYR A 636 -22.17 10.23 18.05
CA TYR A 636 -22.99 11.44 18.24
C TYR A 636 -24.38 11.26 17.63
N LEU A 637 -25.44 11.45 18.43
CA LEU A 637 -26.82 11.30 18.00
C LEU A 637 -27.33 12.59 17.33
N ILE A 638 -27.57 12.51 16.03
CA ILE A 638 -28.12 13.61 15.24
C ILE A 638 -29.60 13.76 15.53
N ASP A 639 -30.37 12.68 15.38
CA ASP A 639 -31.83 12.72 15.47
C ASP A 639 -32.44 11.33 15.66
N LYS A 640 -33.58 11.26 16.33
CA LYS A 640 -34.41 10.06 16.53
C LYS A 640 -35.86 10.48 16.85
N PRO A 641 -36.88 9.62 16.63
CA PRO A 641 -38.22 9.89 17.10
C PRO A 641 -38.26 10.17 18.61
N GLU A 642 -39.17 11.04 19.03
CA GLU A 642 -39.34 11.37 20.45
C GLU A 642 -39.65 10.12 21.28
N GLY A 643 -38.95 9.94 22.39
CA GLY A 643 -39.07 8.75 23.24
C GLY A 643 -38.43 7.48 22.69
N SER A 644 -37.89 7.48 21.46
CA SER A 644 -37.21 6.33 20.88
C SER A 644 -35.97 5.93 21.69
N LYS A 645 -35.85 4.63 21.95
CA LYS A 645 -34.68 4.02 22.58
C LYS A 645 -34.15 2.91 21.71
N TRP A 646 -32.90 3.05 21.28
CA TRP A 646 -32.20 2.02 20.55
C TRP A 646 -30.79 1.96 21.12
N PRO A 647 -30.55 1.13 22.14
CA PRO A 647 -29.23 1.08 22.75
C PRO A 647 -28.23 0.33 21.88
N ILE A 648 -26.96 0.69 22.03
CA ILE A 648 -25.83 -0.14 21.64
C ILE A 648 -25.39 -0.96 22.86
N TYR A 649 -25.09 -2.24 22.63
CA TYR A 649 -24.63 -3.17 23.64
C TYR A 649 -23.12 -3.38 23.47
N PHE A 650 -22.35 -3.14 24.52
CA PHE A 650 -20.90 -3.36 24.57
C PHE A 650 -20.60 -4.58 25.42
N ASP A 651 -19.92 -5.58 24.87
CA ASP A 651 -19.44 -6.73 25.62
C ASP A 651 -18.41 -6.28 26.67
N THR A 652 -18.62 -6.66 27.93
CA THR A 652 -17.66 -6.39 29.01
C THR A 652 -16.40 -7.25 28.89
N VAL A 653 -16.41 -8.27 28.02
CA VAL A 653 -15.24 -9.13 27.76
C VAL A 653 -14.40 -8.61 26.60
N LYS A 654 -13.15 -8.27 26.93
CA LYS A 654 -12.15 -7.84 25.96
C LYS A 654 -11.74 -8.96 25.01
N GLN A 655 -11.67 -8.66 23.73
CA GLN A 655 -11.21 -9.58 22.70
C GLN A 655 -9.70 -9.78 22.77
N LYS A 656 -9.23 -11.02 22.61
CA LYS A 656 -7.78 -11.35 22.60
C LYS A 656 -6.99 -10.61 21.52
N LYS A 657 -7.66 -10.29 20.41
CA LYS A 657 -7.10 -9.58 19.28
C LYS A 657 -7.92 -8.31 19.06
N LYS A 658 -7.26 -7.15 19.15
CA LYS A 658 -7.86 -5.86 18.77
C LYS A 658 -8.25 -5.90 17.29
N HIS A 659 -9.24 -5.09 16.89
CA HIS A 659 -9.69 -4.84 15.53
C HIS A 659 -9.95 -6.12 14.73
N SER A 660 -10.56 -7.12 15.38
CA SER A 660 -10.93 -8.39 14.76
C SER A 660 -12.02 -8.23 13.69
N GLY A 661 -12.71 -7.09 13.68
CA GLY A 661 -13.74 -6.77 12.71
C GLY A 661 -15.06 -7.46 13.07
N ARG A 662 -15.81 -7.93 12.07
CA ARG A 662 -17.07 -8.65 12.33
C ARG A 662 -16.80 -9.99 12.99
N SER A 663 -17.59 -10.28 14.03
CA SER A 663 -17.68 -11.61 14.60
C SER A 663 -18.89 -12.34 14.00
N PHE A 664 -18.65 -13.56 13.50
CA PHE A 664 -19.69 -14.44 12.93
C PHE A 664 -20.12 -15.55 13.90
N GLY A 665 -19.63 -15.52 15.14
CA GLY A 665 -20.05 -16.44 16.19
C GLY A 665 -21.43 -16.09 16.77
N PRO A 666 -21.90 -16.85 17.78
CA PRO A 666 -23.10 -16.52 18.52
C PRO A 666 -23.05 -15.08 19.05
N GLN A 667 -24.20 -14.41 19.07
CA GLN A 667 -24.29 -13.06 19.59
C GLN A 667 -23.97 -13.05 21.08
N VAL A 668 -23.22 -12.05 21.53
CA VAL A 668 -22.90 -11.87 22.94
C VAL A 668 -24.19 -11.75 23.78
N PRO A 669 -24.32 -12.49 24.89
CA PRO A 669 -25.46 -12.37 25.81
C PRO A 669 -25.60 -10.95 26.39
N LYS A 670 -26.83 -10.41 26.40
CA LYS A 670 -27.10 -9.02 26.84
C LYS A 670 -26.84 -8.78 28.32
N ASP A 671 -27.02 -9.79 29.16
CA ASP A 671 -26.72 -9.75 30.60
C ASP A 671 -25.22 -9.53 30.88
N ARG A 672 -24.36 -9.82 29.90
CA ARG A 672 -22.92 -9.52 29.92
C ARG A 672 -22.58 -8.17 29.27
N CYS A 673 -23.55 -7.46 28.71
CA CYS A 673 -23.31 -6.22 28.00
C CYS A 673 -23.66 -4.98 28.83
N ILE A 674 -22.91 -3.91 28.59
CA ILE A 674 -23.31 -2.56 28.99
C ILE A 674 -24.17 -1.98 27.87
N SER A 675 -25.40 -1.60 28.20
CA SER A 675 -26.35 -0.98 27.28
C SER A 675 -26.27 0.54 27.38
N CYS A 676 -25.97 1.21 26.27
CA CYS A 676 -25.87 2.67 26.22
C CYS A 676 -26.77 3.26 25.15
N ASP A 677 -27.41 4.38 25.49
CA ASP A 677 -28.16 5.23 24.56
C ASP A 677 -28.04 6.69 25.02
N CYS A 678 -28.28 7.66 24.14
CA CYS A 678 -28.29 9.07 24.50
C CYS A 678 -29.47 9.80 23.85
N GLU A 679 -29.70 11.04 24.26
CA GLU A 679 -30.69 11.92 23.64
C GLU A 679 -30.10 12.71 22.46
N LYS A 680 -30.99 13.32 21.68
CA LYS A 680 -30.64 14.13 20.52
C LYS A 680 -29.61 15.19 20.90
N GLY A 681 -28.51 15.27 20.16
CA GLY A 681 -27.40 16.18 20.46
C GLY A 681 -26.42 15.69 21.54
N GLY A 682 -26.71 14.56 22.18
CA GLY A 682 -25.77 13.82 23.02
C GLY A 682 -24.85 12.91 22.22
N PHE A 683 -23.85 12.35 22.88
CA PHE A 683 -23.00 11.31 22.31
C PHE A 683 -22.59 10.25 23.34
N MET A 684 -22.19 9.08 22.81
CA MET A 684 -21.50 8.03 23.55
C MET A 684 -20.03 7.97 23.11
N CYS A 685 -19.09 7.92 24.05
CA CYS A 685 -17.66 7.70 23.79
C CYS A 685 -17.22 6.34 24.34
N PHE A 686 -16.48 5.55 23.57
CA PHE A 686 -16.05 4.19 23.95
C PHE A 686 -14.78 3.74 23.21
N ASP A 687 -14.10 2.69 23.70
CA ASP A 687 -13.07 1.97 22.95
C ASP A 687 -13.73 1.01 21.96
N GLY A 688 -13.63 1.33 20.68
CA GLY A 688 -14.22 0.50 19.64
C GLY A 688 -13.37 -0.71 19.27
N THR A 689 -12.08 -0.74 19.64
CA THR A 689 -11.11 -1.62 18.98
C THR A 689 -11.02 -3.01 19.57
N ASP A 690 -11.42 -3.24 20.82
CA ASP A 690 -11.24 -4.54 21.48
C ASP A 690 -12.44 -5.01 22.29
N HIS A 691 -13.54 -4.27 22.29
CA HIS A 691 -14.84 -4.69 22.82
C HIS A 691 -15.84 -4.91 21.69
N LEU A 692 -16.43 -6.12 21.62
CA LEU A 692 -17.49 -6.40 20.67
C LEU A 692 -18.70 -5.54 21.01
N HIS A 693 -19.29 -4.93 20.01
CA HIS A 693 -20.51 -4.16 20.19
C HIS A 693 -21.50 -4.36 19.06
N PHE A 694 -22.79 -4.26 19.39
CA PHE A 694 -23.88 -4.52 18.47
C PHE A 694 -25.14 -3.72 18.82
N ARG A 695 -26.05 -3.62 17.86
CA ARG A 695 -27.42 -3.15 18.04
C ARG A 695 -28.35 -4.19 17.45
N GLU A 696 -29.47 -4.43 18.12
CA GLU A 696 -30.53 -5.26 17.57
C GLU A 696 -31.32 -4.51 16.50
N ALA A 697 -32.32 -5.15 15.90
CA ALA A 697 -33.20 -4.51 14.95
C ALA A 697 -33.83 -3.24 15.55
N LEU A 698 -33.71 -2.12 14.84
CA LEU A 698 -34.28 -0.82 15.19
C LEU A 698 -35.81 -0.92 15.14
N PRO A 699 -36.52 -0.77 16.27
CA PRO A 699 -37.98 -0.84 16.27
C PRO A 699 -38.63 0.39 15.63
N ASP A 700 -38.03 1.56 15.83
CA ASP A 700 -38.57 2.85 15.43
C ASP A 700 -38.23 3.24 14.00
N LYS A 701 -38.86 4.32 13.52
CA LYS A 701 -38.78 4.75 12.12
C LYS A 701 -37.35 5.04 11.66
N TYR A 702 -36.54 5.69 12.50
CA TYR A 702 -35.18 6.08 12.15
C TYR A 702 -34.30 6.31 13.38
N TYR A 703 -32.99 6.26 13.16
CA TYR A 703 -31.99 6.60 14.17
C TYR A 703 -30.73 7.12 13.48
N TYR A 704 -30.44 8.41 13.60
CA TYR A 704 -29.40 9.09 12.82
C TYR A 704 -28.21 9.46 13.68
N LEU A 705 -27.02 8.96 13.34
CA LEU A 705 -25.81 9.24 14.12
C LEU A 705 -24.59 9.53 13.25
N LEU A 706 -23.62 10.22 13.85
CA LEU A 706 -22.25 10.37 13.36
C LEU A 706 -21.31 9.53 14.19
N LEU A 707 -20.46 8.76 13.52
CA LEU A 707 -19.29 8.12 14.13
C LEU A 707 -18.08 9.02 13.89
N LEU A 708 -17.49 9.52 14.98
CA LEU A 708 -16.31 10.37 14.98
C LEU A 708 -15.17 9.58 15.62
N HIS A 709 -14.14 9.26 14.83
CA HIS A 709 -13.07 8.36 15.27
C HIS A 709 -11.77 9.10 15.54
N TYR A 710 -11.22 8.90 16.74
CA TYR A 710 -9.99 9.51 17.20
C TYR A 710 -8.91 8.46 17.41
N LYS A 711 -7.64 8.88 17.31
CA LYS A 711 -6.47 8.05 17.60
C LYS A 711 -5.57 8.72 18.62
N THR A 712 -5.05 7.97 19.59
CA THR A 712 -4.07 8.52 20.54
C THR A 712 -2.83 9.07 19.83
N ILE A 713 -2.40 10.23 20.30
CA ILE A 713 -1.11 10.85 20.03
C ILE A 713 -0.26 10.46 21.23
N SER A 714 0.25 9.24 21.25
CA SER A 714 1.06 8.75 22.36
C SER A 714 2.18 9.74 22.68
N GLN A 715 2.14 10.31 23.90
CA GLN A 715 3.25 11.03 24.49
C GLN A 715 4.37 10.00 24.70
N LYS A 716 5.53 10.28 24.12
CA LYS A 716 6.78 9.60 24.46
C LYS A 716 7.43 10.32 25.62
#